data_AF-A0A7J5YNP0-F1
#
_entry.id   AF-A0A7J5YNP0-F1
#
_cell.length_a   1.000
_cell.length_b   1.000
_cell.length_c   1.000
_cell.angle_alpha   90.00
_cell.angle_beta   90.00
_cell.angle_gamma   90.00
#
_symmetry.space_group_name_H-M   'P 1'
#
loop_
_entity.id
_entity.type
_entity.pdbx_description
1 polymer ?
#
loop_
_entity_poly.entity_id
_entity_poly.type
_entity_poly.pdbx_seq_one_letter_code
_entity_poly.pdbx_strand_id
1 'polypeptide(L)'
;MKEYNLSPATLKQKEEKTLAYHRIIEALKFANGFKKHIRDPGFSSEEIAKKFTEDSFAKHIRSLISSEGTHDAQYYNITPYLDSVGTTHVSVLAEDGSAVSVTSTINHIFGSKVYSPRTGIILNNELSDFCGKTNNIFPGEQPPSSMAPAVLKSPSRTLVIGSTGGSMITTGMASTLMNYLWFGKSLKEAIAAPVFYVDSFNSVKFEPHFDQEVIEALKALGQKQYDGKIFYNVVNAVEKKDGCICAVNLSTSVACSILRSRSSFWISLIHATRLMYGLWLVLRSIPGSLSDFSISANRKSPPPPRLTLSLSPLASLFGEILIVQAALPAQSGTHGVLSLQMQAVKMVGKSLIAGLVVLVVAAVSLFLGVFMGLGKKNTPPPLDHFYSKAAVAADAGKCSEVGRDILKKNGSAVDASIAALLCVGLLNAHSMGIGGGLFFVIYDAAKGGLSIAIPGEIRGYEMAHKRHGRLPWKDLFEPSIALARDGFPIGKALAHAISKSKDSIEGDANMCEVFCDSQKNILKENDIVRFPKLAETYQRIAEEGPDVFYNGSMAQIIVEDIQAAGGIITLEDLLEYQPVLNENPLKLNVGEYTMHVPDAPSSGPVLALILNIVEGEELGQVLVQPWYNFTGTSVSTAEKKTLTYHRIVEAFRFAYAKRSRLGDPRYLNITDLILNMTSDYFADGIRSKITDDTTHPDSYYEPDYFVPDDHGTAHLSVIAEDGSAVAATSTINLYFGSKVMSRSTGIIFNDEMDDFSSPHMTNGFGIPPSPNNFIQPGKRPLSSMCPTIIFDKENKVKMVVGASGGTKITTATALVILNSLFFNYDLKKAVNEPRVHNQLNPNMTVVEQGFEKKNHITQLLPTPDSVVQAVVRQGERLCAESDPRKGGYPAGY
;
A
#
# COMPACT_ATOMS: atom_id res chain seq x y z
N MET A 1 21.83 -22.20 7.21
CA MET A 1 22.06 -21.96 8.65
C MET A 1 21.01 -22.60 9.58
N LYS A 2 19.73 -22.73 9.20
CA LYS A 2 18.64 -23.32 10.02
C LYS A 2 19.00 -24.61 10.79
N GLU A 3 19.67 -25.57 10.14
CA GLU A 3 20.03 -26.86 10.75
C GLU A 3 21.21 -26.82 11.74
N TYR A 4 21.86 -25.66 11.92
CA TYR A 4 22.86 -25.49 12.99
C TYR A 4 22.24 -25.18 14.35
N ASN A 5 20.91 -25.16 14.47
CA ASN A 5 20.17 -24.94 15.73
C ASN A 5 20.65 -23.71 16.53
N LEU A 6 20.88 -22.60 15.82
CA LEU A 6 21.30 -21.34 16.42
C LEU A 6 20.20 -20.83 17.37
N SER A 7 20.60 -20.46 18.59
CA SER A 7 19.68 -20.03 19.65
C SER A 7 20.32 -18.93 20.52
N PRO A 8 19.55 -18.28 21.42
CA PRO A 8 20.13 -17.34 22.38
C PRO A 8 21.23 -17.97 23.26
N ALA A 9 21.19 -19.28 23.50
CA ALA A 9 22.21 -20.00 24.27
C ALA A 9 23.57 -20.05 23.55
N THR A 10 23.55 -20.12 22.22
CA THR A 10 24.75 -20.17 21.37
C THR A 10 25.68 -18.97 21.59
N LEU A 11 25.13 -17.79 21.95
CA LEU A 11 25.92 -16.59 22.21
C LEU A 11 26.52 -16.51 23.62
N LYS A 12 26.15 -17.43 24.53
CA LYS A 12 26.61 -17.42 25.93
C LYS A 12 27.96 -18.10 26.12
N GLN A 13 28.22 -19.18 25.40
CA GLN A 13 29.47 -19.92 25.48
C GLN A 13 30.44 -19.44 24.40
N LYS A 14 31.69 -19.16 24.77
CA LYS A 14 32.71 -18.60 23.88
C LYS A 14 32.97 -19.49 22.65
N GLU A 15 33.06 -20.79 22.85
CA GLU A 15 33.33 -21.76 21.78
C GLU A 15 32.16 -21.85 20.80
N GLU A 16 30.94 -22.00 21.30
CA GLU A 16 29.73 -22.04 20.47
C GLU A 16 29.50 -20.73 19.70
N LYS A 17 29.74 -19.59 20.36
CA LYS A 17 29.65 -18.26 19.75
C LYS A 17 30.65 -18.11 18.62
N THR A 18 31.91 -18.48 18.84
CA THR A 18 32.96 -18.43 17.82
C THR A 18 32.62 -19.32 16.65
N LEU A 19 32.19 -20.56 16.92
CA LEU A 19 31.83 -21.52 15.89
C LEU A 19 30.61 -21.06 15.06
N ALA A 20 29.64 -20.41 15.69
CA ALA A 20 28.51 -19.80 14.99
C ALA A 20 28.97 -18.69 14.03
N TYR A 21 29.79 -17.75 14.50
CA TYR A 21 30.33 -16.68 13.64
C TYR A 21 31.20 -17.23 12.52
N HIS A 22 32.04 -18.24 12.78
CA HIS A 22 32.84 -18.92 11.77
C HIS A 22 31.95 -19.50 10.67
N ARG A 23 30.95 -20.30 11.02
CA ARG A 23 30.02 -20.90 10.05
C ARG A 23 29.26 -19.85 9.22
N ILE A 24 28.89 -18.72 9.82
CA ILE A 24 28.26 -17.62 9.09
C ILE A 24 29.24 -16.99 8.08
N ILE A 25 30.48 -16.72 8.50
CA ILE A 25 31.54 -16.18 7.61
C ILE A 25 31.75 -17.11 6.42
N GLU A 26 31.88 -18.42 6.67
CA GLU A 26 32.06 -19.42 5.62
C GLU A 26 30.87 -19.45 4.64
N ALA A 27 29.63 -19.38 5.15
CA ALA A 27 28.45 -19.29 4.31
C ALA A 27 28.42 -18.02 3.42
N LEU A 28 28.85 -16.87 3.96
CA LEU A 28 28.95 -15.62 3.19
C LEU A 28 30.03 -15.69 2.11
N LYS A 29 31.15 -16.39 2.36
CA LYS A 29 32.19 -16.62 1.33
C LYS A 29 31.64 -17.42 0.16
N PHE A 30 30.92 -18.51 0.43
CA PHE A 30 30.21 -19.26 -0.61
C PHE A 30 29.22 -18.37 -1.37
N ALA A 31 28.40 -17.61 -0.66
CA ALA A 31 27.44 -16.70 -1.29
C ALA A 31 28.12 -15.68 -2.22
N ASN A 32 29.25 -15.09 -1.79
CA ASN A 32 30.04 -14.18 -2.63
C ASN A 32 30.61 -14.87 -3.88
N GLY A 33 31.05 -16.12 -3.76
CA GLY A 33 31.53 -16.92 -4.90
C GLY A 33 30.45 -17.20 -5.95
N PHE A 34 29.19 -17.36 -5.52
CA PHE A 34 28.07 -17.63 -6.42
C PHE A 34 27.49 -16.38 -7.09
N LYS A 35 27.82 -15.17 -6.64
CA LYS A 35 27.31 -13.91 -7.24
C LYS A 35 27.52 -13.79 -8.74
N LYS A 36 28.60 -14.36 -9.29
CA LYS A 36 28.89 -14.34 -10.75
C LYS A 36 27.88 -15.12 -11.60
N HIS A 37 27.08 -15.98 -10.98
CA HIS A 37 26.02 -16.74 -11.65
C HIS A 37 24.65 -16.02 -11.59
N ILE A 38 24.56 -14.88 -10.91
CA ILE A 38 23.36 -14.05 -10.89
C ILE A 38 23.43 -13.12 -12.11
N ARG A 39 22.50 -13.31 -13.06
CA ARG A 39 22.39 -12.51 -14.29
C ARG A 39 20.95 -12.07 -14.53
N ASP A 40 20.79 -11.10 -15.42
CA ASP A 40 19.49 -10.71 -15.94
C ASP A 40 18.80 -11.91 -16.63
N PRO A 41 17.63 -12.36 -16.16
CA PRO A 41 16.92 -13.50 -16.75
C PRO A 41 16.45 -13.24 -18.20
N GLY A 42 16.35 -11.99 -18.64
CA GLY A 42 16.05 -11.66 -20.04
C GLY A 42 17.21 -11.95 -21.00
N PHE A 43 18.43 -12.12 -20.48
CA PHE A 43 19.67 -12.28 -21.24
C PHE A 43 20.42 -13.58 -20.93
N SER A 44 19.94 -14.37 -19.96
CA SER A 44 20.54 -15.66 -19.57
C SER A 44 19.47 -16.73 -19.44
N SER A 45 19.67 -17.87 -20.10
CA SER A 45 18.81 -19.07 -19.98
C SER A 45 19.13 -19.92 -18.73
N GLU A 46 20.12 -19.54 -17.93
CA GLU A 46 20.58 -20.33 -16.77
C GLU A 46 19.66 -20.14 -15.55
N GLU A 47 18.91 -21.18 -15.18
CA GLU A 47 18.11 -21.22 -13.93
C GLU A 47 18.98 -21.40 -12.65
N ILE A 48 20.30 -21.17 -12.72
CA ILE A 48 21.21 -21.39 -11.59
C ILE A 48 20.81 -20.54 -10.38
N ALA A 49 20.33 -19.32 -10.59
CA ALA A 49 19.85 -18.46 -9.51
C ALA A 49 18.64 -19.07 -8.75
N LYS A 50 17.75 -19.81 -9.43
CA LYS A 50 16.65 -20.54 -8.77
C LYS A 50 17.18 -21.68 -7.91
N LYS A 51 18.19 -22.42 -8.38
CA LYS A 51 18.81 -23.52 -7.62
C LYS A 51 19.38 -23.04 -6.27
N PHE A 52 19.84 -21.79 -6.18
CA PHE A 52 20.34 -21.22 -4.93
C PHE A 52 19.29 -21.12 -3.82
N THR A 53 18.02 -21.10 -4.20
CA THR A 53 16.90 -21.05 -3.24
C THR A 53 16.40 -22.42 -2.80
N GLU A 54 16.92 -23.51 -3.38
CA GLU A 54 16.52 -24.87 -3.01
C GLU A 54 17.20 -25.36 -1.74
N ASP A 55 16.44 -26.06 -0.89
CA ASP A 55 16.97 -26.67 0.34
C ASP A 55 18.09 -27.69 0.05
N SER A 56 18.01 -28.41 -1.07
CA SER A 56 19.02 -29.36 -1.53
C SER A 56 20.39 -28.70 -1.73
N PHE A 57 20.40 -27.53 -2.37
CA PHE A 57 21.60 -26.74 -2.60
C PHE A 57 22.16 -26.19 -1.30
N ALA A 58 21.30 -25.63 -0.44
CA ALA A 58 21.72 -25.15 0.88
C ALA A 58 22.32 -26.28 1.75
N LYS A 59 21.79 -27.50 1.67
CA LYS A 59 22.35 -28.69 2.33
C LYS A 59 23.72 -29.07 1.76
N HIS A 60 23.88 -29.04 0.44
CA HIS A 60 25.17 -29.29 -0.20
C HIS A 60 26.23 -28.28 0.24
N ILE A 61 25.95 -26.97 0.17
CA ILE A 61 26.90 -25.93 0.62
C ILE A 61 27.25 -26.11 2.10
N ARG A 62 26.26 -26.42 2.94
CA ARG A 62 26.51 -26.69 4.35
C ARG A 62 27.45 -27.87 4.58
N SER A 63 27.37 -28.92 3.76
CA SER A 63 28.30 -30.07 3.84
C SER A 63 29.75 -29.70 3.53
N LEU A 64 29.97 -28.58 2.85
CA LEU A 64 31.29 -28.05 2.50
C LEU A 64 31.86 -27.08 3.56
N ILE A 65 31.08 -26.69 4.57
CA ILE A 65 31.52 -25.77 5.63
C ILE A 65 32.24 -26.56 6.73
N SER A 66 33.55 -26.35 6.88
CA SER A 66 34.35 -26.93 7.96
C SER A 66 34.18 -26.18 9.28
N SER A 67 34.15 -26.92 10.40
CA SER A 67 34.19 -26.34 11.75
C SER A 67 35.61 -26.15 12.28
N GLU A 68 36.63 -26.71 11.61
CA GLU A 68 38.02 -26.72 12.09
C GLU A 68 38.89 -25.60 11.49
N GLY A 69 38.41 -24.94 10.43
CA GLY A 69 39.16 -23.85 9.80
C GLY A 69 38.51 -23.33 8.53
N THR A 70 39.23 -22.47 7.82
CA THR A 70 38.82 -21.86 6.56
C THR A 70 39.71 -22.31 5.38
N HIS A 71 39.28 -22.01 4.16
CA HIS A 71 39.98 -22.35 2.92
C HIS A 71 40.44 -21.10 2.16
N ASP A 72 41.25 -21.29 1.12
CA ASP A 72 41.63 -20.21 0.21
C ASP A 72 40.48 -19.81 -0.74
N ALA A 73 40.58 -18.62 -1.35
CA ALA A 73 39.51 -18.02 -2.16
C ALA A 73 39.04 -18.90 -3.34
N GLN A 74 39.93 -19.76 -3.88
CA GLN A 74 39.61 -20.70 -4.95
C GLN A 74 38.55 -21.73 -4.53
N TYR A 75 38.55 -22.15 -3.27
CA TYR A 75 37.59 -23.11 -2.74
C TYR A 75 36.15 -22.58 -2.79
N TYR A 76 35.98 -21.30 -2.48
CA TYR A 76 34.69 -20.62 -2.56
C TYR A 76 34.38 -20.10 -3.96
N ASN A 77 35.27 -20.28 -4.94
CA ASN A 77 35.10 -19.81 -6.32
C ASN A 77 34.97 -18.27 -6.46
N ILE A 78 35.57 -17.52 -5.52
CA ILE A 78 35.50 -16.05 -5.45
C ILE A 78 36.39 -15.42 -6.54
N THR A 79 35.82 -14.48 -7.28
CA THR A 79 36.54 -13.61 -8.23
C THR A 79 36.53 -12.19 -7.68
N PRO A 80 37.68 -11.54 -7.44
CA PRO A 80 37.71 -10.18 -6.91
C PRO A 80 36.97 -9.20 -7.83
N TYR A 81 36.15 -8.34 -7.23
CA TYR A 81 35.43 -7.27 -7.91
C TYR A 81 35.43 -6.01 -7.03
N LEU A 82 35.04 -4.87 -7.61
CA LEU A 82 35.01 -3.61 -6.90
C LEU A 82 33.75 -3.52 -6.02
N ASP A 83 33.93 -3.34 -4.71
CA ASP A 83 32.82 -3.18 -3.78
C ASP A 83 32.19 -1.78 -3.89
N SER A 84 30.87 -1.75 -4.00
CA SER A 84 30.07 -0.54 -3.99
C SER A 84 29.69 -0.07 -2.58
N VAL A 85 29.40 1.23 -2.43
CA VAL A 85 29.21 1.87 -1.10
C VAL A 85 28.08 2.91 -1.04
N GLY A 86 27.53 3.37 -2.17
CA GLY A 86 26.50 4.41 -2.22
C GLY A 86 25.10 3.83 -2.41
N THR A 87 24.44 3.43 -1.34
CA THR A 87 23.07 2.87 -1.38
C THR A 87 22.27 3.34 -0.19
N THR A 88 20.96 3.50 -0.35
CA THR A 88 20.01 3.91 0.69
C THR A 88 18.82 2.94 0.75
N HIS A 89 18.14 2.88 1.89
CA HIS A 89 16.93 2.06 2.07
C HIS A 89 15.78 2.81 2.74
N VAL A 90 14.55 2.48 2.34
CA VAL A 90 13.30 2.91 2.99
C VAL A 90 12.40 1.70 3.22
N SER A 91 11.90 1.56 4.45
CA SER A 91 10.89 0.58 4.83
C SER A 91 9.61 1.30 5.24
N VAL A 92 8.47 0.90 4.69
CA VAL A 92 7.13 1.44 4.99
C VAL A 92 6.19 0.30 5.32
N LEU A 93 5.40 0.47 6.38
CA LEU A 93 4.23 -0.34 6.66
C LEU A 93 3.05 0.60 6.89
N ALA A 94 2.01 0.47 6.06
CA ALA A 94 0.79 1.26 6.15
C ALA A 94 -0.26 0.60 7.06
N GLU A 95 -1.32 1.34 7.36
CA GLU A 95 -2.38 0.94 8.29
C GLU A 95 -3.26 -0.18 7.73
N ASP A 96 -3.48 -0.18 6.42
CA ASP A 96 -4.16 -1.24 5.66
C ASP A 96 -3.36 -2.56 5.61
N GLY A 97 -2.15 -2.58 6.17
CA GLY A 97 -1.26 -3.74 6.15
C GLY A 97 -0.42 -3.85 4.88
N SER A 98 -0.59 -2.97 3.89
CA SER A 98 0.30 -2.88 2.74
C SER A 98 1.70 -2.45 3.19
N ALA A 99 2.72 -3.00 2.55
CA ALA A 99 4.09 -2.84 2.99
C ALA A 99 5.02 -2.63 1.80
N VAL A 100 6.03 -1.77 1.97
CA VAL A 100 7.00 -1.48 0.91
C VAL A 100 8.41 -1.48 1.48
N SER A 101 9.26 -2.34 0.94
CA SER A 101 10.70 -2.34 1.17
C SER A 101 11.38 -1.88 -0.11
N VAL A 102 12.13 -0.78 -0.07
CA VAL A 102 12.77 -0.22 -1.26
C VAL A 102 14.21 0.20 -1.02
N THR A 103 15.10 -0.29 -1.87
CA THR A 103 16.53 0.03 -1.84
C THR A 103 16.90 0.77 -3.13
N SER A 104 17.64 1.87 -3.02
CA SER A 104 18.02 2.71 -4.17
C SER A 104 19.48 3.13 -4.12
N THR A 105 20.10 3.27 -5.28
CA THR A 105 21.55 3.50 -5.41
C THR A 105 21.89 4.32 -6.66
N ILE A 106 23.00 5.07 -6.57
CA ILE A 106 23.76 5.56 -7.74
C ILE A 106 25.09 4.81 -7.91
N ASN A 107 25.20 3.63 -7.31
CA ASN A 107 26.37 2.78 -7.13
C ASN A 107 27.42 3.30 -6.13
N HIS A 108 28.42 4.04 -6.61
CA HIS A 108 29.48 4.56 -5.76
C HIS A 108 29.09 5.87 -5.09
N ILE A 109 29.89 6.33 -4.13
CA ILE A 109 29.70 7.66 -3.52
C ILE A 109 29.82 8.73 -4.63
N PHE A 110 28.75 9.49 -4.83
CA PHE A 110 28.52 10.43 -5.95
C PHE A 110 28.46 9.79 -7.34
N GLY A 111 28.20 8.48 -7.43
CA GLY A 111 28.02 7.73 -8.67
C GLY A 111 29.19 7.88 -9.64
N SER A 112 28.88 8.25 -10.88
CA SER A 112 29.88 8.57 -11.93
C SER A 112 30.67 9.85 -11.66
N LYS A 113 30.31 10.62 -10.62
CA LYS A 113 30.77 11.98 -10.35
C LYS A 113 30.40 12.99 -11.45
N VAL A 114 29.46 12.61 -12.34
CA VAL A 114 28.90 13.50 -13.35
C VAL A 114 27.62 14.13 -12.81
N TYR A 115 27.68 15.45 -12.60
CA TYR A 115 26.53 16.28 -12.29
C TYR A 115 26.09 17.04 -13.55
N SER A 116 24.83 16.90 -13.95
CA SER A 116 24.28 17.62 -15.09
C SER A 116 23.84 19.03 -14.67
N PRO A 117 24.50 20.11 -15.10
CA PRO A 117 24.11 21.47 -14.72
C PRO A 117 22.76 21.91 -15.32
N ARG A 118 22.32 21.24 -16.39
CA ARG A 118 21.02 21.52 -17.04
C ARG A 118 19.84 20.94 -16.26
N THR A 119 20.05 19.86 -15.51
CA THR A 119 18.96 19.10 -14.88
C THR A 119 19.12 18.96 -13.36
N GLY A 120 20.31 19.21 -12.81
CA GLY A 120 20.60 19.03 -11.38
C GLY A 120 20.82 17.58 -10.95
N ILE A 121 20.96 16.65 -11.90
CA ILE A 121 21.00 15.21 -11.62
C ILE A 121 22.45 14.72 -11.52
N ILE A 122 22.74 13.93 -10.48
CA ILE A 122 23.96 13.13 -10.36
C ILE A 122 23.72 11.78 -11.04
N LEU A 123 24.55 11.43 -12.02
CA LEU A 123 24.40 10.19 -12.79
C LEU A 123 25.09 9.02 -12.10
N ASN A 124 24.44 7.86 -12.10
CA ASN A 124 25.00 6.63 -11.57
C ASN A 124 26.20 6.11 -12.39
N ASN A 125 26.89 5.12 -11.84
CA ASN A 125 27.90 4.32 -12.53
C ASN A 125 27.63 2.82 -12.40
N GLU A 126 26.36 2.39 -12.43
CA GLU A 126 25.96 1.00 -12.17
C GLU A 126 26.63 -0.02 -13.11
N LEU A 127 27.05 0.39 -14.30
CA LEU A 127 27.81 -0.46 -15.23
C LEU A 127 29.10 -1.05 -14.63
N SER A 128 29.68 -0.44 -13.58
CA SER A 128 30.83 -1.04 -12.91
C SER A 128 30.52 -2.36 -12.21
N ASP A 129 29.26 -2.69 -11.97
CA ASP A 129 28.88 -3.93 -11.30
C ASP A 129 29.01 -5.17 -12.21
N PHE A 130 29.21 -4.97 -13.52
CA PHE A 130 29.62 -6.03 -14.45
C PHE A 130 31.10 -6.39 -14.32
N CYS A 131 31.95 -5.48 -13.84
CA CYS A 131 33.40 -5.67 -13.79
C CYS A 131 33.77 -6.86 -12.90
N GLY A 132 34.52 -7.81 -13.47
CA GLY A 132 34.97 -9.01 -12.74
C GLY A 132 33.88 -10.07 -12.52
N LYS A 133 32.63 -9.83 -12.98
CA LYS A 133 31.51 -10.76 -12.83
C LYS A 133 31.05 -11.38 -14.15
N THR A 134 31.21 -10.68 -15.26
CA THR A 134 30.90 -11.19 -16.61
C THR A 134 32.00 -10.88 -17.61
N ASN A 135 32.13 -11.74 -18.62
CA ASN A 135 33.03 -11.54 -19.77
C ASN A 135 32.35 -10.78 -20.92
N ASN A 136 31.02 -10.76 -20.96
CA ASN A 136 30.20 -10.13 -22.01
C ASN A 136 29.10 -9.27 -21.38
N ILE A 137 28.80 -8.12 -21.99
CA ILE A 137 27.73 -7.20 -21.56
C ILE A 137 26.89 -6.88 -22.79
N PHE A 138 25.56 -6.98 -22.69
CA PHE A 138 24.65 -6.68 -23.80
C PHE A 138 23.85 -5.38 -23.56
N PRO A 139 23.53 -4.61 -24.61
CA PRO A 139 22.61 -3.47 -24.49
C PRO A 139 21.26 -3.93 -23.91
N GLY A 140 20.80 -3.25 -22.85
CA GLY A 140 19.54 -3.57 -22.16
C GLY A 140 19.67 -4.57 -21.01
N GLU A 141 20.82 -5.25 -20.87
CA GLU A 141 21.08 -6.16 -19.75
C GLU A 141 21.26 -5.39 -18.44
N GLN A 142 20.56 -5.81 -17.38
CA GLN A 142 20.69 -5.22 -16.05
C GLN A 142 21.90 -5.77 -15.29
N PRO A 143 22.69 -4.92 -14.60
CA PRO A 143 23.83 -5.38 -13.82
C PRO A 143 23.40 -6.14 -12.56
N PRO A 144 24.19 -7.12 -12.10
CA PRO A 144 23.91 -7.85 -10.86
C PRO A 144 24.11 -6.94 -9.64
N SER A 145 23.11 -6.86 -8.77
CA SER A 145 23.10 -5.96 -7.61
C SER A 145 23.18 -6.70 -6.27
N SER A 146 23.69 -6.02 -5.23
CA SER A 146 23.61 -6.47 -3.82
C SER A 146 22.35 -5.97 -3.10
N MET A 147 21.52 -5.16 -3.75
CA MET A 147 20.27 -4.67 -3.20
C MET A 147 19.30 -5.82 -2.94
N ALA A 148 18.92 -6.01 -1.68
CA ALA A 148 18.02 -7.09 -1.25
C ALA A 148 16.93 -6.55 -0.30
N PRO A 149 16.07 -5.61 -0.75
CA PRO A 149 14.88 -5.24 0.03
C PRO A 149 14.01 -6.48 0.28
N ALA A 150 13.45 -6.61 1.47
CA ALA A 150 12.65 -7.77 1.86
C ALA A 150 11.42 -7.39 2.69
N VAL A 151 10.36 -8.19 2.52
CA VAL A 151 9.19 -8.22 3.40
C VAL A 151 9.04 -9.67 3.88
N LEU A 152 9.13 -9.89 5.19
CA LEU A 152 8.93 -11.19 5.82
C LEU A 152 7.57 -11.19 6.52
N LYS A 153 6.79 -12.25 6.34
CA LYS A 153 5.45 -12.37 6.90
C LYS A 153 5.25 -13.72 7.59
N SER A 154 4.54 -13.69 8.72
CA SER A 154 3.95 -14.85 9.40
C SER A 154 2.54 -14.47 9.89
N PRO A 155 1.71 -15.42 10.36
CA PRO A 155 0.33 -15.11 10.78
C PRO A 155 0.24 -13.98 11.83
N SER A 156 1.18 -13.92 12.78
CA SER A 156 1.20 -12.90 13.83
C SER A 156 2.11 -11.69 13.54
N ARG A 157 2.79 -11.65 12.39
CA ARG A 157 3.87 -10.68 12.20
C ARG A 157 4.17 -10.31 10.75
N THR A 158 4.48 -9.04 10.53
CA THR A 158 5.10 -8.53 9.31
C THR A 158 6.39 -7.79 9.64
N LEU A 159 7.47 -8.04 8.91
CA LEU A 159 8.75 -7.35 9.03
C LEU A 159 9.18 -6.85 7.64
N VAL A 160 9.12 -5.53 7.46
CA VAL A 160 9.66 -4.82 6.30
C VAL A 160 11.07 -4.43 6.63
N ILE A 161 12.05 -4.84 5.84
CA ILE A 161 13.46 -4.65 6.18
C ILE A 161 14.33 -4.50 4.93
N GLY A 162 15.36 -3.69 5.05
CA GLY A 162 16.41 -3.55 4.06
C GLY A 162 17.63 -2.83 4.62
N SER A 163 18.70 -2.79 3.83
CA SER A 163 20.00 -2.31 4.28
C SER A 163 20.67 -1.43 3.23
N THR A 164 21.66 -0.66 3.68
CA THR A 164 22.49 0.25 2.91
C THR A 164 23.96 -0.16 2.91
N GLY A 165 24.81 0.58 2.21
CA GLY A 165 26.25 0.33 2.18
C GLY A 165 26.71 -0.61 1.06
N GLY A 166 25.97 -0.66 -0.05
CA GLY A 166 26.34 -1.35 -1.29
C GLY A 166 26.60 -2.84 -1.09
N SER A 167 27.85 -3.28 -1.21
CA SER A 167 28.20 -4.70 -1.10
C SER A 167 28.00 -5.27 0.32
N MET A 168 27.89 -4.42 1.34
CA MET A 168 27.62 -4.82 2.73
C MET A 168 26.16 -5.20 3.00
N ILE A 169 25.22 -4.84 2.12
CA ILE A 169 23.76 -5.02 2.31
C ILE A 169 23.41 -6.46 2.66
N THR A 170 23.89 -7.43 1.88
CA THR A 170 23.56 -8.85 2.09
C THR A 170 24.03 -9.34 3.46
N THR A 171 25.17 -8.86 3.93
CA THR A 171 25.72 -9.24 5.24
C THR A 171 24.98 -8.56 6.39
N GLY A 172 24.63 -7.27 6.23
CA GLY A 172 23.79 -6.54 7.19
C GLY A 172 22.44 -7.20 7.38
N MET A 173 21.76 -7.43 6.26
CA MET A 173 20.46 -8.12 6.23
C MET A 173 20.52 -9.48 6.91
N ALA A 174 21.46 -10.34 6.50
CA ALA A 174 21.60 -11.67 7.09
C ALA A 174 21.90 -11.58 8.59
N SER A 175 22.85 -10.75 9.00
CA SER A 175 23.25 -10.62 10.41
C SER A 175 22.09 -10.13 11.28
N THR A 176 21.36 -9.10 10.85
CA THR A 176 20.19 -8.60 11.57
C THR A 176 19.08 -9.65 11.66
N LEU A 177 18.77 -10.35 10.56
CA LEU A 177 17.76 -11.40 10.57
C LEU A 177 18.14 -12.57 11.49
N MET A 178 19.41 -12.99 11.51
CA MET A 178 19.87 -14.05 12.41
C MET A 178 19.85 -13.61 13.88
N ASN A 179 20.33 -12.40 14.16
CA ASN A 179 20.28 -11.79 15.49
C ASN A 179 18.85 -11.76 16.03
N TYR A 180 17.92 -11.35 15.18
CA TYR A 180 16.54 -11.18 15.55
C TYR A 180 15.78 -12.52 15.63
N LEU A 181 15.81 -13.33 14.57
CA LEU A 181 14.99 -14.55 14.44
C LEU A 181 15.57 -15.76 15.16
N TRP A 182 16.90 -15.86 15.30
CA TRP A 182 17.55 -17.07 15.84
C TRP A 182 18.25 -16.82 17.17
N PHE A 183 18.98 -15.72 17.30
CA PHE A 183 19.64 -15.37 18.57
C PHE A 183 18.72 -14.68 19.58
N GLY A 184 17.46 -14.42 19.21
CA GLY A 184 16.42 -13.90 20.12
C GLY A 184 16.63 -12.47 20.60
N LYS A 185 17.43 -11.67 19.89
CA LYS A 185 17.58 -10.23 20.17
C LYS A 185 16.30 -9.50 19.76
N SER A 186 15.98 -8.41 20.46
CA SER A 186 14.95 -7.47 19.98
C SER A 186 15.36 -6.83 18.65
N LEU A 187 14.42 -6.27 17.88
CA LEU A 187 14.71 -5.68 16.55
C LEU A 187 15.74 -4.55 16.67
N LYS A 188 15.61 -3.75 17.72
CA LYS A 188 16.55 -2.70 18.08
C LYS A 188 17.95 -3.25 18.36
N GLU A 189 18.06 -4.28 19.19
CA GLU A 189 19.36 -4.89 19.51
C GLU A 189 19.97 -5.62 18.31
N ALA A 190 19.15 -6.19 17.43
CA ALA A 190 19.59 -6.90 16.24
C ALA A 190 20.14 -5.96 15.17
N ILE A 191 19.55 -4.76 15.02
CA ILE A 191 20.01 -3.70 14.13
C ILE A 191 21.25 -2.99 14.72
N ALA A 192 21.30 -2.81 16.05
CA ALA A 192 22.43 -2.17 16.72
C ALA A 192 23.63 -3.08 16.99
N ALA A 193 23.49 -4.39 16.75
CA ALA A 193 24.57 -5.33 16.96
C ALA A 193 25.74 -5.06 15.98
N PRO A 194 27.00 -5.01 16.47
CA PRO A 194 28.16 -4.86 15.60
C PRO A 194 28.19 -5.93 14.51
N VAL A 195 28.42 -5.52 13.27
CA VAL A 195 28.47 -6.44 12.14
C VAL A 195 29.90 -6.77 11.72
N PHE A 196 30.05 -7.84 10.95
CA PHE A 196 31.25 -8.12 10.17
C PHE A 196 30.89 -8.11 8.70
N TYR A 197 31.89 -8.06 7.82
CA TYR A 197 31.71 -8.07 6.37
C TYR A 197 32.79 -8.93 5.73
N VAL A 198 32.38 -9.84 4.83
CA VAL A 198 33.30 -10.59 3.99
C VAL A 198 33.40 -9.88 2.65
N ASP A 199 34.56 -9.32 2.36
CA ASP A 199 34.79 -8.58 1.11
C ASP A 199 35.05 -9.47 -0.10
N SER A 200 35.14 -8.85 -1.28
CA SER A 200 35.40 -9.56 -2.54
C SER A 200 36.79 -10.20 -2.63
N PHE A 201 37.70 -9.90 -1.70
CA PHE A 201 39.03 -10.50 -1.57
C PHE A 201 39.07 -11.63 -0.55
N ASN A 202 37.90 -12.13 -0.11
CA ASN A 202 37.77 -13.21 0.87
C ASN A 202 38.33 -12.82 2.26
N SER A 203 38.42 -11.51 2.56
CA SER A 203 38.89 -11.00 3.85
C SER A 203 37.71 -10.58 4.72
N VAL A 204 37.84 -10.80 6.02
CA VAL A 204 36.82 -10.43 7.01
C VAL A 204 37.17 -9.09 7.64
N LYS A 205 36.22 -8.16 7.61
CA LYS A 205 36.28 -6.86 8.27
C LYS A 205 35.29 -6.87 9.43
N PHE A 206 35.66 -6.28 10.56
CA PHE A 206 34.80 -6.17 11.73
C PHE A 206 34.51 -4.71 12.05
N GLU A 207 33.25 -4.40 12.38
CA GLU A 207 32.87 -3.06 12.83
C GLU A 207 33.57 -2.71 14.16
N PRO A 208 33.84 -1.42 14.44
CA PRO A 208 34.33 -1.02 15.75
C PRO A 208 33.45 -1.56 16.90
N HIS A 209 34.08 -2.03 17.98
CA HIS A 209 33.45 -2.65 19.15
C HIS A 209 32.86 -4.05 18.91
N PHE A 210 33.19 -4.72 17.81
CA PHE A 210 32.97 -6.15 17.69
C PHE A 210 33.76 -6.91 18.77
N ASP A 211 33.26 -8.06 19.19
CA ASP A 211 33.85 -8.85 20.28
C ASP A 211 35.29 -9.29 19.94
N GLN A 212 36.26 -8.73 20.66
CA GLN A 212 37.68 -8.96 20.41
C GLN A 212 38.08 -10.43 20.65
N GLU A 213 37.44 -11.10 21.61
CA GLU A 213 37.74 -12.51 21.87
C GLU A 213 37.29 -13.40 20.71
N VAL A 214 36.15 -13.07 20.10
CA VAL A 214 35.67 -13.75 18.90
C VAL A 214 36.60 -13.48 17.71
N ILE A 215 37.09 -12.24 17.55
CA ILE A 215 38.06 -11.90 16.48
C ILE A 215 39.31 -12.75 16.61
N GLU A 216 39.91 -12.84 17.80
CA GLU A 216 41.13 -13.64 17.99
C GLU A 216 40.88 -15.13 17.81
N ALA A 217 39.72 -15.64 18.24
CA ALA A 217 39.36 -17.04 18.03
C ALA A 217 39.11 -17.37 16.54
N LEU A 218 38.53 -16.45 15.78
CA LEU A 218 38.36 -16.59 14.33
C LEU A 218 39.69 -16.56 13.58
N LYS A 219 40.66 -15.74 14.03
CA LYS A 219 42.03 -15.77 13.49
C LYS A 219 42.70 -17.12 13.73
N ALA A 220 42.50 -17.72 14.91
CA ALA A 220 43.00 -19.05 15.21
C ALA A 220 42.41 -20.13 14.28
N LEU A 221 41.19 -19.93 13.78
CA LEU A 221 40.55 -20.75 12.73
C LEU A 221 41.00 -20.38 11.30
N GLY A 222 41.99 -19.50 11.14
CA GLY A 222 42.59 -19.13 9.87
C GLY A 222 41.91 -17.98 9.12
N GLN A 223 40.92 -17.30 9.72
CA GLN A 223 40.22 -16.19 9.07
C GLN A 223 41.17 -15.01 8.81
N LYS A 224 41.30 -14.60 7.54
CA LYS A 224 42.13 -13.46 7.12
C LYS A 224 41.41 -12.14 7.45
N GLN A 225 41.92 -11.41 8.44
CA GLN A 225 41.37 -10.10 8.82
C GLN A 225 42.01 -8.97 8.02
N TYR A 226 41.19 -7.98 7.64
CA TYR A 226 41.67 -6.69 7.16
C TYR A 226 41.12 -5.55 8.03
N ASP A 227 41.96 -4.56 8.34
CA ASP A 227 41.59 -3.43 9.19
C ASP A 227 40.75 -2.43 8.40
N GLY A 228 39.43 -2.62 8.42
CA GLY A 228 38.46 -1.76 7.76
C GLY A 228 38.08 -0.56 8.63
N LYS A 229 38.58 0.64 8.29
CA LYS A 229 38.29 1.86 9.09
C LYS A 229 36.89 2.44 8.91
N ILE A 230 36.10 1.96 7.93
CA ILE A 230 34.82 2.56 7.55
C ILE A 230 33.77 1.49 7.26
N PHE A 231 32.66 1.54 7.98
CA PHE A 231 31.46 0.72 7.78
C PHE A 231 30.28 1.63 7.45
N TYR A 232 29.52 1.29 6.40
CA TYR A 232 28.34 2.04 5.94
C TYR A 232 27.05 1.23 6.06
N ASN A 233 27.05 0.20 6.91
CA ASN A 233 25.92 -0.71 7.04
C ASN A 233 24.86 -0.11 7.97
N VAL A 234 23.78 0.40 7.39
CA VAL A 234 22.58 0.80 8.12
C VAL A 234 21.46 -0.12 7.69
N VAL A 235 20.78 -0.72 8.68
CA VAL A 235 19.56 -1.49 8.46
C VAL A 235 18.38 -0.66 8.94
N ASN A 236 17.39 -0.49 8.08
CA ASN A 236 16.10 0.09 8.45
C ASN A 236 15.06 -1.03 8.42
N ALA A 237 14.18 -1.02 9.41
CA ALA A 237 13.10 -1.98 9.48
C ALA A 237 11.84 -1.39 10.10
N VAL A 238 10.70 -1.88 9.63
CA VAL A 238 9.39 -1.68 10.25
C VAL A 238 8.77 -3.04 10.52
N GLU A 239 8.40 -3.31 11.77
CA GLU A 239 7.80 -4.56 12.22
C GLU A 239 6.39 -4.30 12.74
N LYS A 240 5.40 -5.09 12.33
CA LYS A 240 4.11 -5.22 13.03
C LYS A 240 4.08 -6.56 13.73
N LYS A 241 3.90 -6.55 15.04
CA LYS A 241 3.80 -7.75 15.89
C LYS A 241 2.70 -7.51 16.92
N ASP A 242 1.75 -8.43 17.02
CA ASP A 242 0.65 -8.40 18.01
C ASP A 242 -0.12 -7.07 18.03
N GLY A 243 -0.34 -6.46 16.85
CA GLY A 243 -1.03 -5.19 16.68
C GLY A 243 -0.19 -3.93 16.97
N CYS A 244 1.04 -4.08 17.49
CA CYS A 244 1.98 -2.98 17.67
C CYS A 244 2.95 -2.88 16.49
N ILE A 245 3.20 -1.66 16.01
CA ILE A 245 4.17 -1.41 14.94
C ILE A 245 5.43 -0.79 15.54
N CYS A 246 6.60 -1.36 15.29
CA CYS A 246 7.90 -0.81 15.68
C CYS A 246 8.67 -0.38 14.43
N ALA A 247 9.26 0.82 14.41
CA ALA A 247 10.19 1.23 13.36
C ALA A 247 11.58 1.49 13.93
N VAL A 248 12.60 0.90 13.35
CA VAL A 248 13.98 0.99 13.84
C VAL A 248 14.89 1.41 12.69
N ASN A 249 15.75 2.40 12.96
CA ASN A 249 16.86 2.78 12.10
C ASN A 249 18.17 2.87 12.88
N LEU A 250 19.28 2.46 12.26
CA LEU A 250 20.61 2.60 12.86
C LEU A 250 21.15 4.02 12.59
N SER A 251 20.89 4.96 13.49
CA SER A 251 21.53 6.28 13.47
C SER A 251 22.96 6.20 14.05
N THR A 252 23.89 5.52 13.40
CA THR A 252 25.33 5.64 13.72
C THR A 252 25.85 6.99 13.20
N SER A 253 26.03 7.93 14.12
CA SER A 253 26.53 9.29 13.88
C SER A 253 28.02 9.36 13.52
N VAL A 254 28.52 8.49 12.64
CA VAL A 254 29.98 8.32 12.41
C VAL A 254 30.48 9.04 11.14
N ALA A 255 29.66 9.29 10.13
CA ALA A 255 30.14 9.93 8.90
C ALA A 255 30.28 11.47 8.96
N CYS A 256 29.60 12.15 9.90
CA CYS A 256 29.54 13.62 9.91
C CYS A 256 30.46 14.29 10.96
N SER A 257 31.06 13.53 11.89
CA SER A 257 31.91 14.12 12.95
C SER A 257 33.29 14.58 12.43
N ILE A 258 33.80 13.96 11.36
CA ILE A 258 35.12 14.29 10.79
C ILE A 258 35.06 15.57 9.93
N LEU A 259 33.90 15.92 9.35
CA LEU A 259 33.72 17.14 8.55
C LEU A 259 33.16 18.33 9.33
N ARG A 260 32.33 18.12 10.37
CA ARG A 260 31.81 19.22 11.21
C ARG A 260 32.84 19.83 12.16
N SER A 261 33.84 19.06 12.61
CA SER A 261 34.85 19.58 13.54
C SER A 261 35.89 20.48 12.86
N ARG A 262 36.06 20.37 11.54
CA ARG A 262 37.01 21.21 10.79
C ARG A 262 36.35 22.42 10.13
N SER A 263 35.16 22.30 9.54
CA SER A 263 34.51 23.44 8.85
C SER A 263 34.11 24.58 9.78
N SER A 264 33.63 24.29 10.99
CA SER A 264 33.20 25.29 11.97
C SER A 264 34.38 26.13 12.49
N PHE A 265 35.56 25.53 12.58
CA PHE A 265 36.80 26.21 12.99
C PHE A 265 37.31 27.15 11.89
N TRP A 266 37.32 26.71 10.63
CA TRP A 266 37.74 27.54 9.49
C TRP A 266 36.75 28.67 9.16
N ILE A 267 35.43 28.44 9.27
CA ILE A 267 34.41 29.48 9.06
C ILE A 267 34.46 30.53 10.16
N SER A 268 34.71 30.13 11.41
CA SER A 268 34.90 31.04 12.54
C SER A 268 36.22 31.82 12.42
N LEU A 269 37.29 31.18 11.93
CA LEU A 269 38.57 31.82 11.68
C LEU A 269 38.49 32.86 10.54
N ILE A 270 37.71 32.58 9.48
CA ILE A 270 37.45 33.51 8.36
C ILE A 270 36.56 34.69 8.80
N HIS A 271 35.56 34.47 9.64
CA HIS A 271 34.75 35.56 10.20
C HIS A 271 35.55 36.40 11.20
N ALA A 272 36.40 35.78 12.03
CA ALA A 272 37.30 36.49 12.94
C ALA A 272 38.37 37.30 12.17
N THR A 273 38.93 36.77 11.08
CA THR A 273 39.86 37.55 10.23
C THR A 273 39.15 38.66 9.48
N ARG A 274 37.90 38.49 9.02
CA ARG A 274 37.12 39.59 8.41
C ARG A 274 36.72 40.67 9.42
N LEU A 275 36.38 40.30 10.65
CA LEU A 275 36.12 41.26 11.73
C LEU A 275 37.38 42.00 12.14
N MET A 276 38.52 41.31 12.27
CA MET A 276 39.81 41.95 12.56
C MET A 276 40.29 42.83 11.39
N TYR A 277 40.03 42.45 10.14
CA TYR A 277 40.35 43.27 8.96
C TYR A 277 39.43 44.49 8.85
N GLY A 278 38.15 44.35 9.20
CA GLY A 278 37.21 45.47 9.31
C GLY A 278 37.59 46.44 10.43
N LEU A 279 38.00 45.93 11.60
CA LEU A 279 38.49 46.74 12.72
C LEU A 279 39.82 47.43 12.37
N TRP A 280 40.70 46.74 11.63
CA TRP A 280 41.96 47.29 11.12
C TRP A 280 41.71 48.41 10.09
N LEU A 281 40.73 48.27 9.19
CA LEU A 281 40.34 49.33 8.23
C LEU A 281 39.73 50.56 8.91
N VAL A 282 38.93 50.37 9.96
CA VAL A 282 38.37 51.48 10.76
C VAL A 282 39.46 52.21 11.54
N LEU A 283 40.43 51.49 12.10
CA LEU A 283 41.58 52.09 12.81
C LEU A 283 42.58 52.78 11.86
N ARG A 284 42.64 52.37 10.58
CA ARG A 284 43.44 53.01 9.53
C ARG A 284 42.79 54.26 8.90
N SER A 285 41.51 54.50 9.20
CA SER A 285 40.74 55.66 8.71
C SER A 285 40.90 56.91 9.60
N ILE A 286 41.78 56.86 10.61
CA ILE A 286 42.20 58.02 11.41
C ILE A 286 43.41 58.65 10.68
N PRO A 287 43.37 59.92 10.24
CA PRO A 287 44.44 60.48 9.40
C PRO A 287 45.76 60.63 10.17
N GLY A 288 46.84 60.02 9.66
CA GLY A 288 48.18 60.11 10.26
C GLY A 288 49.27 59.24 9.60
N SER A 289 49.64 59.58 8.36
CA SER A 289 50.91 59.27 7.66
C SER A 289 51.23 57.85 7.13
N LEU A 290 51.72 57.86 5.88
CA LEU A 290 52.67 56.95 5.18
C LEU A 290 52.14 55.81 4.26
N SER A 291 51.96 56.21 2.99
CA SER A 291 52.57 55.72 1.72
C SER A 291 52.46 54.25 1.23
N ASP A 292 51.85 54.15 0.04
CA ASP A 292 52.21 53.42 -1.20
C ASP A 292 52.52 51.91 -1.24
N PHE A 293 51.76 51.18 -2.08
CA PHE A 293 52.29 50.34 -3.18
C PHE A 293 51.16 49.94 -4.16
N SER A 294 51.41 50.09 -5.46
CA SER A 294 50.48 49.86 -6.59
C SER A 294 50.94 48.68 -7.43
N ILE A 295 50.01 47.83 -7.92
CA ILE A 295 50.18 47.04 -9.17
C ILE A 295 48.84 46.95 -9.93
N SER A 296 48.94 47.16 -11.25
CA SER A 296 47.91 47.25 -12.30
C SER A 296 47.83 45.96 -13.13
N ALA A 297 46.65 45.58 -13.65
CA ALA A 297 46.45 45.21 -15.07
C ALA A 297 44.98 44.94 -15.47
N ASN A 298 44.55 45.71 -16.49
CA ASN A 298 43.47 45.59 -17.50
C ASN A 298 43.23 44.17 -18.11
N ARG A 299 42.14 43.77 -18.81
CA ARG A 299 41.02 44.45 -19.52
C ARG A 299 39.94 43.42 -19.98
N LYS A 300 38.70 43.92 -20.12
CA LYS A 300 37.63 43.70 -21.16
C LYS A 300 36.69 42.46 -21.14
N SER A 301 35.40 42.78 -20.95
CA SER A 301 34.13 42.05 -21.25
C SER A 301 33.58 42.39 -22.67
N PRO A 302 32.43 41.84 -23.17
CA PRO A 302 31.07 42.42 -22.96
C PRO A 302 29.87 41.37 -23.09
N PRO A 303 28.54 41.70 -23.26
CA PRO A 303 27.49 41.60 -22.22
C PRO A 303 26.11 40.95 -22.68
N PRO A 304 24.87 41.37 -22.26
CA PRO A 304 23.89 40.64 -21.40
C PRO A 304 22.48 40.38 -22.08
N PRO A 305 21.38 40.04 -21.35
CA PRO A 305 20.45 41.11 -20.89
C PRO A 305 19.70 40.87 -19.56
N ARG A 306 19.02 41.96 -19.14
CA ARG A 306 18.38 42.30 -17.85
C ARG A 306 16.98 41.69 -17.64
N LEU A 307 16.54 41.59 -16.39
CA LEU A 307 15.15 41.90 -16.00
C LEU A 307 15.02 42.35 -14.53
N THR A 308 14.00 43.16 -14.30
CA THR A 308 13.82 44.21 -13.29
C THR A 308 12.93 43.81 -12.09
N LEU A 309 13.36 44.25 -10.90
CA LEU A 309 12.61 44.83 -9.74
C LEU A 309 11.17 44.41 -9.40
N SER A 310 10.98 44.01 -8.13
CA SER A 310 9.82 44.37 -7.28
C SER A 310 10.21 44.32 -5.80
N LEU A 311 9.71 45.28 -5.01
CA LEU A 311 10.12 45.70 -3.66
C LEU A 311 9.13 45.22 -2.57
N SER A 312 9.68 44.73 -1.44
CA SER A 312 9.32 44.94 0.00
C SER A 312 7.83 44.73 0.47
N PRO A 313 7.48 44.75 1.79
CA PRO A 313 8.25 45.14 2.99
C PRO A 313 8.11 44.27 4.26
N LEU A 314 9.09 44.40 5.18
CA LEU A 314 8.91 44.36 6.64
C LEU A 314 10.15 45.00 7.29
N ALA A 315 10.08 46.32 7.47
CA ALA A 315 11.01 47.09 8.29
C ALA A 315 10.19 48.03 9.18
N SER A 316 10.21 47.75 10.48
CA SER A 316 9.78 48.68 11.53
C SER A 316 10.51 48.32 12.82
N LEU A 317 11.65 48.95 13.09
CA LEU A 317 11.98 49.55 14.40
C LEU A 317 13.32 50.31 14.27
N PHE A 318 13.34 51.53 14.81
CA PHE A 318 14.45 52.48 14.95
C PHE A 318 14.73 53.47 13.81
N GLY A 319 13.89 54.52 13.73
CA GLY A 319 14.39 55.91 13.65
C GLY A 319 14.73 56.38 15.07
N GLU A 320 15.65 57.30 15.33
CA GLU A 320 15.68 58.70 14.90
C GLU A 320 17.12 59.25 14.83
N ILE A 321 17.46 59.98 13.76
CA ILE A 321 18.44 61.08 13.77
C ILE A 321 17.88 62.19 12.87
N LEU A 322 17.74 63.39 13.41
CA LEU A 322 17.32 64.59 12.69
C LEU A 322 18.45 65.64 12.74
N ILE A 323 18.97 66.00 11.55
CA ILE A 323 19.25 67.35 10.97
C ILE A 323 20.13 68.32 11.81
N VAL A 324 21.20 68.98 11.32
CA VAL A 324 21.27 70.24 10.51
C VAL A 324 22.78 70.51 10.30
N GLN A 325 23.33 70.51 9.07
CA GLN A 325 23.40 71.56 8.02
C GLN A 325 24.66 72.47 8.11
N ALA A 326 25.22 72.74 6.93
CA ALA A 326 26.50 73.39 6.65
C ALA A 326 26.47 74.93 6.70
N ALA A 327 27.63 75.58 6.95
CA ALA A 327 28.15 76.76 6.23
C ALA A 327 29.47 77.30 6.86
N LEU A 328 30.45 77.65 6.02
CA LEU A 328 31.62 78.53 6.27
C LEU A 328 31.17 80.02 6.29
N PRO A 329 31.99 81.10 6.51
CA PRO A 329 33.47 81.19 6.59
C PRO A 329 34.07 82.22 7.62
N ALA A 330 35.42 82.23 7.66
CA ALA A 330 36.34 83.39 7.76
C ALA A 330 36.74 84.07 9.10
N GLN A 331 38.08 84.18 9.23
CA GLN A 331 38.91 85.29 9.72
C GLN A 331 39.48 85.33 11.16
N SER A 332 40.81 85.10 11.19
CA SER A 332 41.91 85.91 11.78
C SER A 332 41.88 86.40 13.23
N GLY A 333 43.01 86.21 13.92
CA GLY A 333 43.43 86.99 15.09
C GLY A 333 43.91 86.12 16.25
N THR A 334 45.17 85.68 16.24
CA THR A 334 46.25 86.20 17.11
C THR A 334 46.12 85.92 18.62
N HIS A 335 47.14 85.21 19.11
CA HIS A 335 47.73 85.24 20.44
C HIS A 335 46.91 84.74 21.64
N GLY A 336 47.28 83.53 22.09
CA GLY A 336 48.11 83.49 23.29
C GLY A 336 47.56 82.71 24.48
N VAL A 337 48.42 81.79 24.91
CA VAL A 337 48.74 81.44 26.30
C VAL A 337 47.96 80.28 26.94
N LEU A 338 48.76 79.41 27.55
CA LEU A 338 48.48 78.46 28.63
C LEU A 338 47.98 77.06 28.26
N SER A 339 48.98 76.25 27.90
CA SER A 339 49.23 74.95 28.54
C SER A 339 48.91 74.98 30.04
N LEU A 340 47.88 74.25 30.50
CA LEU A 340 47.82 73.56 31.82
C LEU A 340 46.47 72.86 32.09
N GLN A 341 45.86 72.14 31.14
CA GLN A 341 44.76 71.18 31.46
C GLN A 341 44.68 69.95 30.53
N MET A 342 45.82 69.41 30.07
CA MET A 342 45.84 68.20 29.21
C MET A 342 46.62 67.01 29.81
N GLN A 343 46.70 66.92 31.14
CA GLN A 343 47.28 65.76 31.85
C GLN A 343 46.27 64.93 32.68
N ALA A 344 45.04 65.41 32.91
CA ALA A 344 44.00 64.62 33.61
C ALA A 344 43.15 63.74 32.66
N VAL A 345 43.08 64.06 31.36
CA VAL A 345 42.20 63.34 30.41
C VAL A 345 42.86 62.09 29.79
N LYS A 346 44.18 61.95 29.87
CA LYS A 346 44.91 60.78 29.30
C LYS A 346 44.97 59.55 30.21
N MET A 347 44.69 59.67 31.52
CA MET A 347 44.67 58.52 32.45
C MET A 347 43.28 57.87 32.59
N VAL A 348 42.20 58.65 32.49
CA VAL A 348 40.82 58.12 32.58
C VAL A 348 40.48 57.24 31.37
N GLY A 349 40.96 57.59 30.17
CA GLY A 349 40.72 56.81 28.95
C GLY A 349 41.38 55.43 28.92
N LYS A 350 42.55 55.26 29.55
CA LYS A 350 43.26 53.96 29.56
C LYS A 350 42.63 52.95 30.53
N SER A 351 42.13 53.42 31.68
CA SER A 351 41.43 52.56 32.65
C SER A 351 40.03 52.17 32.18
N LEU A 352 39.33 53.05 31.45
CA LEU A 352 38.04 52.72 30.82
C LEU A 352 38.17 51.68 29.71
N ILE A 353 39.20 51.78 28.86
CA ILE A 353 39.45 50.80 27.80
C ILE A 353 39.85 49.44 28.40
N ALA A 354 40.70 49.42 29.43
CA ALA A 354 41.05 48.18 30.12
C ALA A 354 39.83 47.52 30.80
N GLY A 355 38.97 48.31 31.44
CA GLY A 355 37.72 47.83 32.03
C GLY A 355 36.74 47.27 31.00
N LEU A 356 36.63 47.91 29.83
CA LEU A 356 35.77 47.45 28.74
C LEU A 356 36.27 46.12 28.13
N VAL A 357 37.60 45.98 27.97
CA VAL A 357 38.21 44.73 27.49
C VAL A 357 37.98 43.59 28.48
N VAL A 358 38.14 43.83 29.78
CA VAL A 358 37.88 42.81 30.82
C VAL A 358 36.39 42.41 30.83
N LEU A 359 35.47 43.37 30.68
CA LEU A 359 34.03 43.09 30.59
C LEU A 359 33.67 42.29 29.33
N VAL A 360 34.26 42.60 28.18
CA VAL A 360 34.04 41.83 26.95
C VAL A 360 34.62 40.43 27.05
N VAL A 361 35.80 40.26 27.63
CA VAL A 361 36.41 38.94 27.85
C VAL A 361 35.59 38.12 28.85
N ALA A 362 35.09 38.74 29.93
CA ALA A 362 34.21 38.10 30.89
C ALA A 362 32.86 37.70 30.26
N ALA A 363 32.26 38.58 29.44
CA ALA A 363 31.01 38.30 28.74
C ALA A 363 31.18 37.19 27.69
N VAL A 364 32.29 37.16 26.95
CA VAL A 364 32.61 36.10 25.98
C VAL A 364 32.90 34.78 26.70
N SER A 365 33.60 34.82 27.83
CA SER A 365 33.88 33.62 28.64
C SER A 365 32.61 33.08 29.31
N LEU A 366 31.71 33.95 29.77
CA LEU A 366 30.39 33.58 30.29
C LEU A 366 29.50 33.05 29.16
N PHE A 367 29.52 33.67 27.97
CA PHE A 367 28.80 33.18 26.81
C PHE A 367 29.31 31.81 26.36
N LEU A 368 30.63 31.61 26.29
CA LEU A 368 31.23 30.29 26.00
C LEU A 368 30.94 29.28 27.11
N GLY A 369 31.00 29.69 28.37
CA GLY A 369 30.67 28.84 29.52
C GLY A 369 29.20 28.44 29.56
N VAL A 370 28.28 29.34 29.18
CA VAL A 370 26.84 29.06 29.06
C VAL A 370 26.52 28.31 27.77
N PHE A 371 27.20 28.57 26.66
CA PHE A 371 26.96 27.90 25.37
C PHE A 371 27.58 26.49 25.32
N MET A 372 28.70 26.27 26.00
CA MET A 372 29.31 24.95 26.18
C MET A 372 28.76 24.22 27.42
N GLY A 373 28.32 24.95 28.45
CA GLY A 373 27.71 24.40 29.68
C GLY A 373 26.20 24.14 29.58
N LEU A 374 25.49 24.84 28.69
CA LEU A 374 24.22 24.38 28.10
C LEU A 374 24.52 23.44 26.94
N GLY A 375 25.39 22.45 27.17
CA GLY A 375 25.23 21.20 26.46
C GLY A 375 23.77 20.81 26.63
N LYS A 376 23.04 20.66 25.52
CA LYS A 376 21.71 20.02 25.52
C LYS A 376 21.80 18.90 26.54
N LYS A 377 21.02 18.98 27.63
CA LYS A 377 20.68 17.77 28.38
C LYS A 377 20.27 16.81 27.28
N ASN A 378 21.03 15.72 27.12
CA ASN A 378 20.60 14.59 26.34
C ASN A 378 19.30 14.15 27.03
N THR A 379 18.18 14.72 26.62
CA THR A 379 16.91 14.03 26.70
C THR A 379 17.20 12.69 26.06
N PRO A 380 17.03 11.57 26.78
CA PRO A 380 17.03 10.27 26.14
C PRO A 380 16.15 10.39 24.89
N PRO A 381 16.56 9.85 23.72
CA PRO A 381 15.61 9.74 22.62
C PRO A 381 14.34 9.10 23.20
N PRO A 382 13.14 9.61 22.83
CA PRO A 382 11.90 9.15 23.43
C PRO A 382 11.91 7.63 23.46
N LEU A 383 11.68 7.07 24.65
CA LEU A 383 11.36 5.66 24.78
C LEU A 383 10.22 5.40 23.79
N ASP A 384 10.37 4.32 23.03
CA ASP A 384 9.33 3.67 22.23
C ASP A 384 9.10 4.23 20.82
N HIS A 385 9.87 3.71 19.86
CA HIS A 385 9.54 3.70 18.42
C HIS A 385 8.35 2.79 18.11
N PHE A 386 7.31 2.82 18.95
CA PHE A 386 6.10 2.04 18.79
C PHE A 386 4.99 2.96 18.28
N TYR A 387 4.29 2.49 17.25
CA TYR A 387 3.24 3.15 16.52
C TYR A 387 2.04 2.21 16.48
N SER A 388 0.83 2.76 16.48
CA SER A 388 -0.41 1.97 16.48
C SER A 388 -1.00 1.76 15.09
N LYS A 389 -0.58 2.54 14.09
CA LYS A 389 -1.26 2.61 12.78
C LYS A 389 -0.36 2.29 11.60
N ALA A 390 0.70 3.08 11.43
CA ALA A 390 1.63 2.93 10.33
C ALA A 390 3.01 3.45 10.76
N ALA A 391 4.06 3.04 10.06
CA ALA A 391 5.39 3.57 10.30
C ALA A 391 6.28 3.58 9.04
N VAL A 392 7.24 4.51 9.04
CA VAL A 392 8.23 4.69 7.98
C VAL A 392 9.61 4.75 8.63
N ALA A 393 10.55 3.95 8.12
CA ALA A 393 11.95 3.98 8.49
C ALA A 393 12.81 4.28 7.25
N ALA A 394 13.51 5.41 7.27
CA ALA A 394 14.45 5.84 6.25
C ALA A 394 15.80 6.21 6.88
N ASP A 395 16.85 6.23 6.06
CA ASP A 395 18.21 6.59 6.48
C ASP A 395 18.33 8.01 7.06
N ALA A 396 17.40 8.89 6.70
CA ALA A 396 17.31 10.23 7.25
C ALA A 396 15.97 10.41 7.96
N GLY A 397 16.01 10.72 9.26
CA GLY A 397 14.80 10.86 10.09
C GLY A 397 13.78 11.86 9.53
N LYS A 398 14.24 12.94 8.88
CA LYS A 398 13.36 13.90 8.21
C LYS A 398 12.57 13.28 7.05
N CYS A 399 13.15 12.30 6.36
CA CYS A 399 12.46 11.61 5.27
C CYS A 399 11.49 10.53 5.78
N SER A 400 11.73 9.94 6.95
CA SER A 400 10.70 9.17 7.65
C SER A 400 9.48 10.03 7.98
N GLU A 401 9.68 11.28 8.42
CA GLU A 401 8.57 12.22 8.66
C GLU A 401 7.82 12.56 7.37
N VAL A 402 8.53 12.79 6.26
CA VAL A 402 7.91 13.06 4.95
C VAL A 402 7.03 11.89 4.52
N GLY A 403 7.53 10.65 4.57
CA GLY A 403 6.73 9.46 4.24
C GLY A 403 5.51 9.31 5.16
N ARG A 404 5.69 9.49 6.47
CA ARG A 404 4.59 9.49 7.45
C ARG A 404 3.53 10.55 7.12
N ASP A 405 3.95 11.74 6.73
CA ASP A 405 3.03 12.85 6.43
C ASP A 405 2.25 12.61 5.13
N ILE A 406 2.79 11.83 4.19
CA ILE A 406 2.03 11.32 3.04
C ILE A 406 1.01 10.27 3.45
N LEU A 407 1.36 9.32 4.33
CA LEU A 407 0.39 8.36 4.89
C LEU A 407 -0.77 9.09 5.60
N LYS A 408 -0.48 10.17 6.33
CA LYS A 408 -1.50 11.02 6.97
C LYS A 408 -2.39 11.79 5.99
N LYS A 409 -1.96 11.93 4.74
CA LYS A 409 -2.74 12.49 3.62
C LYS A 409 -3.41 11.39 2.79
N ASN A 410 -3.47 10.17 3.32
CA ASN A 410 -4.09 9.00 2.72
C ASN A 410 -3.40 8.55 1.43
N GLY A 411 -2.11 8.84 1.33
CA GLY A 411 -1.25 8.16 0.37
C GLY A 411 -1.04 6.69 0.78
N SER A 412 -0.89 5.84 -0.20
CA SER A 412 -0.53 4.42 -0.04
C SER A 412 0.88 4.25 0.55
N ALA A 413 1.23 3.01 0.94
CA ALA A 413 2.60 2.66 1.30
C ALA A 413 3.60 2.99 0.17
N VAL A 414 3.17 2.91 -1.09
CA VAL A 414 3.98 3.27 -2.27
C VAL A 414 4.17 4.78 -2.35
N ASP A 415 3.12 5.58 -2.18
CA ASP A 415 3.20 7.06 -2.21
C ASP A 415 4.15 7.57 -1.12
N ALA A 416 4.01 7.01 0.08
CA ALA A 416 4.88 7.33 1.21
C ALA A 416 6.34 6.95 0.94
N SER A 417 6.57 5.80 0.29
CA SER A 417 7.91 5.36 -0.10
C SER A 417 8.53 6.27 -1.16
N ILE A 418 7.78 6.67 -2.18
CA ILE A 418 8.25 7.59 -3.23
C ILE A 418 8.62 8.94 -2.62
N ALA A 419 7.75 9.52 -1.78
CA ALA A 419 8.02 10.80 -1.14
C ALA A 419 9.22 10.73 -0.18
N ALA A 420 9.33 9.65 0.58
CA ALA A 420 10.50 9.40 1.43
C ALA A 420 11.77 9.29 0.59
N LEU A 421 11.78 8.52 -0.51
CA LEU A 421 12.95 8.38 -1.40
C LEU A 421 13.35 9.69 -2.07
N LEU A 422 12.40 10.50 -2.54
CA LEU A 422 12.70 11.83 -3.10
C LEU A 422 13.37 12.72 -2.06
N CYS A 423 12.90 12.69 -0.82
CA CYS A 423 13.57 13.37 0.30
C CYS A 423 14.97 12.80 0.56
N VAL A 424 15.13 11.48 0.57
CA VAL A 424 16.45 10.87 0.83
C VAL A 424 17.41 11.18 -0.31
N GLY A 425 16.96 11.30 -1.56
CA GLY A 425 17.80 11.72 -2.69
C GLY A 425 18.35 13.13 -2.54
N LEU A 426 17.72 13.98 -1.74
CA LEU A 426 18.23 15.31 -1.39
C LEU A 426 19.21 15.24 -0.21
N LEU A 427 18.85 14.51 0.85
CA LEU A 427 19.67 14.46 2.08
C LEU A 427 20.91 13.55 1.95
N ASN A 428 20.79 12.49 1.16
CA ASN A 428 21.81 11.50 0.86
C ASN A 428 22.13 11.47 -0.65
N ALA A 429 22.23 12.64 -1.28
CA ALA A 429 22.55 12.78 -2.72
C ALA A 429 23.88 12.11 -3.15
N HIS A 430 24.73 11.78 -2.18
CA HIS A 430 25.97 11.04 -2.41
C HIS A 430 25.75 9.52 -2.59
N SER A 431 24.57 9.00 -2.28
CA SER A 431 24.27 7.55 -2.27
C SER A 431 23.09 7.15 -3.15
N MET A 432 22.06 8.00 -3.30
CA MET A 432 20.95 7.73 -4.21
C MET A 432 20.34 9.01 -4.77
N GLY A 433 19.53 8.87 -5.81
CA GLY A 433 18.75 9.97 -6.40
C GLY A 433 18.10 9.55 -7.71
N ILE A 434 17.39 10.47 -8.35
CA ILE A 434 16.65 10.21 -9.61
C ILE A 434 17.54 9.85 -10.81
N GLY A 435 18.86 10.03 -10.70
CA GLY A 435 19.83 9.58 -11.70
C GLY A 435 20.34 8.14 -11.47
N GLY A 436 19.76 7.43 -10.50
CA GLY A 436 20.12 6.07 -10.10
C GLY A 436 19.12 5.01 -10.52
N GLY A 437 19.13 3.90 -9.78
CA GLY A 437 18.18 2.79 -9.88
C GLY A 437 17.65 2.39 -8.50
N LEU A 438 16.64 1.52 -8.49
CA LEU A 438 16.03 1.00 -7.27
C LEU A 438 15.34 -0.34 -7.49
N PHE A 439 15.12 -1.07 -6.41
CA PHE A 439 14.25 -2.24 -6.36
C PHE A 439 13.15 -2.04 -5.33
N PHE A 440 11.89 -2.19 -5.76
CA PHE A 440 10.71 -2.20 -4.91
C PHE A 440 10.29 -3.64 -4.61
N VAL A 441 10.06 -3.94 -3.33
CA VAL A 441 9.25 -5.09 -2.90
C VAL A 441 7.99 -4.54 -2.27
N ILE A 442 6.86 -4.77 -2.94
CA ILE A 442 5.54 -4.27 -2.54
C ILE A 442 4.71 -5.46 -2.09
N TYR A 443 4.18 -5.38 -0.88
CA TYR A 443 3.21 -6.29 -0.32
C TYR A 443 1.83 -5.65 -0.35
N ASP A 444 0.91 -6.27 -1.08
CA ASP A 444 -0.48 -5.86 -1.22
C ASP A 444 -1.35 -6.71 -0.27
N ALA A 445 -1.99 -6.05 0.71
CA ALA A 445 -2.78 -6.73 1.72
C ALA A 445 -4.16 -7.20 1.22
N ALA A 446 -4.64 -6.67 0.09
CA ALA A 446 -5.90 -7.09 -0.53
C ALA A 446 -5.79 -8.45 -1.26
N LYS A 447 -4.59 -9.04 -1.34
CA LYS A 447 -4.34 -10.34 -1.97
C LYS A 447 -3.64 -11.29 -1.00
N GLY A 448 -3.73 -12.58 -1.28
CA GLY A 448 -3.15 -13.64 -0.45
C GLY A 448 -4.02 -13.97 0.77
N GLY A 449 -3.48 -14.74 1.72
CA GLY A 449 -4.29 -15.33 2.78
C GLY A 449 -4.96 -14.36 3.75
N LEU A 450 -4.53 -13.10 3.83
CA LEU A 450 -5.15 -12.09 4.72
C LEU A 450 -6.46 -11.52 4.19
N SER A 451 -6.69 -11.59 2.87
CA SER A 451 -7.96 -11.14 2.31
C SER A 451 -9.06 -12.20 2.39
N ILE A 452 -8.72 -13.44 2.77
CA ILE A 452 -9.64 -14.56 2.88
C ILE A 452 -10.53 -14.40 4.12
N ALA A 453 -11.85 -14.37 3.90
CA ALA A 453 -12.86 -14.59 4.94
C ALA A 453 -13.26 -16.08 5.00
N ILE A 454 -13.86 -16.50 6.12
CA ILE A 454 -14.29 -17.89 6.33
C ILE A 454 -15.27 -18.31 5.22
N PRO A 455 -14.97 -19.36 4.42
CA PRO A 455 -15.86 -19.82 3.36
C PRO A 455 -17.17 -20.38 3.92
N GLY A 456 -18.28 -19.68 3.70
CA GLY A 456 -19.57 -20.00 4.31
C GLY A 456 -20.55 -20.82 3.48
N GLU A 457 -20.26 -21.01 2.19
CA GLU A 457 -21.24 -21.45 1.20
C GLU A 457 -21.78 -22.87 1.46
N ILE A 458 -20.91 -23.82 1.84
CA ILE A 458 -21.32 -25.20 2.11
C ILE A 458 -22.24 -25.31 3.33
N ARG A 459 -22.00 -24.54 4.41
CA ARG A 459 -22.96 -24.45 5.52
C ARG A 459 -24.29 -23.82 5.09
N GLY A 460 -24.25 -22.80 4.24
CA GLY A 460 -25.46 -22.20 3.68
C GLY A 460 -26.30 -23.20 2.90
N TYR A 461 -25.65 -23.99 2.04
CA TYR A 461 -26.29 -25.07 1.27
C TYR A 461 -26.86 -26.16 2.17
N GLU A 462 -26.13 -26.59 3.20
CA GLU A 462 -26.61 -27.55 4.19
C GLU A 462 -27.87 -27.05 4.89
N MET A 463 -27.86 -25.80 5.38
CA MET A 463 -29.00 -25.22 6.09
C MET A 463 -30.24 -25.15 5.18
N ALA A 464 -30.06 -24.74 3.92
CA ALA A 464 -31.14 -24.72 2.94
C ALA A 464 -31.66 -26.13 2.61
N HIS A 465 -30.75 -27.09 2.40
CA HIS A 465 -31.08 -28.48 2.07
C HIS A 465 -31.82 -29.19 3.21
N LYS A 466 -31.38 -29.04 4.46
CA LYS A 466 -32.06 -29.62 5.63
C LYS A 466 -33.50 -29.12 5.79
N ARG A 467 -33.80 -27.90 5.35
CA ARG A 467 -35.13 -27.27 5.50
C ARG A 467 -36.05 -27.50 4.30
N HIS A 468 -35.48 -27.49 3.09
CA HIS A 468 -36.26 -27.43 1.85
C HIS A 468 -35.83 -28.46 0.79
N GLY A 469 -34.74 -29.18 1.01
CA GLY A 469 -34.21 -30.19 0.11
C GLY A 469 -35.09 -31.45 0.05
N ARG A 470 -35.17 -32.04 -1.14
CA ARG A 470 -35.95 -33.28 -1.39
C ARG A 470 -35.11 -34.45 -1.87
N LEU A 471 -34.02 -34.16 -2.60
CA LEU A 471 -33.09 -35.17 -3.10
C LEU A 471 -32.01 -35.47 -2.05
N PRO A 472 -31.39 -36.66 -2.08
CA PRO A 472 -30.20 -36.95 -1.30
C PRO A 472 -29.10 -35.89 -1.52
N TRP A 473 -28.38 -35.52 -0.47
CA TRP A 473 -27.31 -34.51 -0.52
C TRP A 473 -26.27 -34.83 -1.59
N LYS A 474 -25.85 -36.09 -1.66
CA LYS A 474 -24.85 -36.59 -2.60
C LYS A 474 -25.21 -36.31 -4.06
N ASP A 475 -26.46 -36.56 -4.44
CA ASP A 475 -26.96 -36.44 -5.81
C ASP A 475 -26.81 -35.00 -6.35
N LEU A 476 -26.79 -34.00 -5.46
CA LEU A 476 -26.60 -32.60 -5.83
C LEU A 476 -25.18 -32.27 -6.33
N PHE A 477 -24.19 -33.11 -5.98
CA PHE A 477 -22.78 -32.88 -6.34
C PHE A 477 -22.34 -33.69 -7.55
N GLU A 478 -22.98 -34.82 -7.85
CA GLU A 478 -22.54 -35.75 -8.90
C GLU A 478 -22.32 -35.09 -10.27
N PRO A 479 -23.22 -34.22 -10.77
CA PRO A 479 -23.01 -33.53 -12.05
C PRO A 479 -21.77 -32.61 -12.02
N SER A 480 -21.58 -31.88 -10.92
CA SER A 480 -20.45 -30.96 -10.74
C SER A 480 -19.13 -31.70 -10.56
N ILE A 481 -19.14 -32.85 -9.89
CA ILE A 481 -17.99 -33.74 -9.76
C ILE A 481 -17.54 -34.24 -11.14
N ALA A 482 -18.50 -34.68 -11.98
CA ALA A 482 -18.20 -35.13 -13.34
C ALA A 482 -17.59 -34.00 -14.19
N LEU A 483 -18.20 -32.81 -14.17
CA LEU A 483 -17.68 -31.63 -14.89
C LEU A 483 -16.26 -31.25 -14.42
N ALA A 484 -16.03 -31.24 -13.11
CA ALA A 484 -14.72 -30.91 -12.55
C ALA A 484 -13.65 -31.96 -12.94
N ARG A 485 -14.01 -33.24 -12.99
CA ARG A 485 -13.09 -34.35 -13.29
C ARG A 485 -12.80 -34.50 -14.78
N ASP A 486 -13.84 -34.53 -15.60
CA ASP A 486 -13.75 -34.82 -17.04
C ASP A 486 -13.35 -33.58 -17.83
N GLY A 487 -13.73 -32.41 -17.31
CA GLY A 487 -13.49 -31.09 -17.88
C GLY A 487 -14.60 -30.61 -18.82
N PHE A 488 -14.58 -29.31 -19.09
CA PHE A 488 -15.56 -28.65 -19.96
C PHE A 488 -14.91 -27.51 -20.76
N PRO A 489 -15.48 -27.11 -21.91
CA PRO A 489 -14.98 -25.98 -22.69
C PRO A 489 -15.17 -24.66 -21.93
N ILE A 490 -14.12 -23.86 -21.84
CA ILE A 490 -14.15 -22.55 -21.21
C ILE A 490 -15.09 -21.62 -21.98
N GLY A 491 -16.11 -21.10 -21.29
CA GLY A 491 -16.97 -20.05 -21.83
C GLY A 491 -16.33 -18.66 -21.80
N LYS A 492 -16.89 -17.73 -22.58
CA LYS A 492 -16.42 -16.35 -22.75
C LYS A 492 -16.13 -15.62 -21.43
N ALA A 493 -16.99 -15.78 -20.42
CA ALA A 493 -16.85 -15.09 -19.14
C ALA A 493 -15.59 -15.55 -18.37
N LEU A 494 -15.36 -16.86 -18.30
CA LEU A 494 -14.18 -17.42 -17.64
C LEU A 494 -12.91 -17.10 -18.42
N ALA A 495 -12.93 -17.17 -19.76
CA ALA A 495 -11.79 -16.76 -20.59
C ALA A 495 -11.40 -15.29 -20.36
N HIS A 496 -12.38 -14.40 -20.21
CA HIS A 496 -12.13 -13.00 -19.87
C HIS A 496 -11.49 -12.86 -18.49
N ALA A 497 -11.99 -13.56 -17.47
CA ALA A 497 -11.42 -13.56 -16.13
C ALA A 497 -9.97 -14.07 -16.12
N ILE A 498 -9.68 -15.19 -16.81
CA ILE A 498 -8.34 -15.75 -16.99
C ILE A 498 -7.42 -14.71 -17.62
N SER A 499 -7.83 -14.10 -18.73
CA SER A 499 -7.04 -13.08 -19.41
C SER A 499 -6.76 -11.86 -18.53
N LYS A 500 -7.71 -11.43 -17.71
CA LYS A 500 -7.55 -10.30 -16.77
C LYS A 500 -6.63 -10.63 -15.60
N SER A 501 -6.49 -11.91 -15.24
CA SER A 501 -5.68 -12.37 -14.12
C SER A 501 -4.42 -13.13 -14.56
N LYS A 502 -3.98 -12.92 -15.82
CA LYS A 502 -2.86 -13.63 -16.44
C LYS A 502 -1.62 -13.69 -15.53
N ASP A 503 -1.13 -12.53 -15.09
CA ASP A 503 0.11 -12.46 -14.32
C ASP A 503 0.00 -13.20 -12.96
N SER A 504 -1.17 -13.18 -12.34
CA SER A 504 -1.43 -13.94 -11.10
C SER A 504 -1.51 -15.44 -11.36
N ILE A 505 -2.12 -15.87 -12.47
CA ILE A 505 -2.22 -17.28 -12.83
C ILE A 505 -0.84 -17.85 -13.19
N GLU A 506 -0.07 -17.15 -14.02
CA GLU A 506 1.28 -17.58 -14.41
C GLU A 506 2.26 -17.56 -13.22
N GLY A 507 2.03 -16.68 -12.24
CA GLY A 507 2.83 -16.57 -11.03
C GLY A 507 2.55 -17.61 -9.95
N ASP A 508 1.38 -18.28 -9.97
CA ASP A 508 0.99 -19.30 -9.00
C ASP A 508 0.92 -20.68 -9.65
N ALA A 509 1.73 -21.62 -9.14
CA ALA A 509 1.85 -22.95 -9.74
C ALA A 509 0.54 -23.77 -9.68
N ASN A 510 -0.29 -23.59 -8.64
CA ASN A 510 -1.54 -24.32 -8.49
C ASN A 510 -2.61 -23.77 -9.45
N MET A 511 -2.68 -22.44 -9.57
CA MET A 511 -3.56 -21.78 -10.54
C MET A 511 -3.15 -22.15 -11.97
N CYS A 512 -1.85 -22.17 -12.27
CA CYS A 512 -1.37 -22.54 -13.61
C CYS A 512 -1.59 -24.03 -13.92
N GLU A 513 -1.60 -24.92 -12.92
CA GLU A 513 -1.97 -26.34 -13.13
C GLU A 513 -3.39 -26.49 -13.69
N VAL A 514 -4.31 -25.60 -13.30
CA VAL A 514 -5.72 -25.62 -13.73
C VAL A 514 -5.96 -24.76 -14.97
N PHE A 515 -5.37 -23.57 -15.01
CA PHE A 515 -5.67 -22.53 -16.00
C PHE A 515 -4.56 -22.30 -17.04
N CYS A 516 -3.53 -23.15 -17.09
CA CYS A 516 -2.55 -23.18 -18.16
C CYS A 516 -2.57 -24.51 -18.94
N ASP A 517 -2.11 -24.46 -20.18
CA ASP A 517 -1.82 -25.64 -20.99
C ASP A 517 -0.50 -26.31 -20.57
N SER A 518 -0.16 -27.43 -21.24
CA SER A 518 1.09 -28.17 -21.00
C SER A 518 2.37 -27.37 -21.29
N GLN A 519 2.27 -26.27 -22.04
CA GLN A 519 3.35 -25.35 -22.37
C GLN A 519 3.39 -24.14 -21.41
N LYS A 520 2.55 -24.13 -20.38
CA LYS A 520 2.36 -23.04 -19.40
C LYS A 520 1.79 -21.74 -19.99
N ASN A 521 1.06 -21.81 -21.11
CA ASN A 521 0.27 -20.68 -21.58
C ASN A 521 -1.11 -20.70 -20.96
N ILE A 522 -1.67 -19.53 -20.64
CA ILE A 522 -3.05 -19.45 -20.13
C ILE A 522 -4.07 -20.02 -21.12
N LEU A 523 -5.06 -20.75 -20.59
CA LEU A 523 -6.17 -21.29 -21.36
C LEU A 523 -7.09 -20.18 -21.89
N LYS A 524 -7.74 -20.43 -23.01
CA LYS A 524 -8.59 -19.48 -23.74
C LYS A 524 -10.00 -20.03 -23.91
N GLU A 525 -10.90 -19.20 -24.44
CA GLU A 525 -12.25 -19.61 -24.78
C GLU A 525 -12.24 -20.86 -25.68
N ASN A 526 -13.12 -21.83 -25.36
CA ASN A 526 -13.22 -23.17 -25.95
C ASN A 526 -12.12 -24.18 -25.60
N ASP A 527 -11.04 -23.79 -24.93
CA ASP A 527 -10.09 -24.77 -24.37
C ASP A 527 -10.76 -25.58 -23.26
N ILE A 528 -10.32 -26.82 -23.04
CA ILE A 528 -10.88 -27.69 -21.99
C ILE A 528 -10.15 -27.44 -20.68
N VAL A 529 -10.88 -26.98 -19.66
CA VAL A 529 -10.39 -26.82 -18.29
C VAL A 529 -10.80 -28.02 -17.43
N ARG A 530 -9.96 -28.42 -16.47
CA ARG A 530 -10.21 -29.51 -15.50
C ARG A 530 -9.85 -29.06 -14.09
N PHE A 531 -10.60 -29.54 -13.11
CA PHE A 531 -10.42 -29.24 -11.68
C PHE A 531 -10.30 -30.55 -10.86
N PRO A 532 -9.23 -31.35 -11.05
CA PRO A 532 -9.14 -32.69 -10.46
C PRO A 532 -9.20 -32.67 -8.94
N LYS A 533 -8.48 -31.75 -8.28
CA LYS A 533 -8.49 -31.61 -6.81
C LYS A 533 -9.85 -31.15 -6.28
N LEU A 534 -10.52 -30.24 -6.98
CA LEU A 534 -11.86 -29.80 -6.60
C LEU A 534 -12.89 -30.92 -6.76
N ALA A 535 -12.74 -31.78 -7.78
CA ALA A 535 -13.59 -32.95 -7.95
C ALA A 535 -13.46 -33.94 -6.79
N GLU A 536 -12.24 -34.17 -6.29
CA GLU A 536 -11.99 -34.96 -5.07
C GLU A 536 -12.65 -34.30 -3.84
N THR A 537 -12.49 -32.99 -3.68
CA THR A 537 -13.12 -32.23 -2.59
C THR A 537 -14.64 -32.31 -2.61
N TYR A 538 -15.27 -32.12 -3.78
CA TYR A 538 -16.71 -32.26 -3.94
C TYR A 538 -17.18 -33.69 -3.66
N GLN A 539 -16.44 -34.71 -4.09
CA GLN A 539 -16.74 -36.10 -3.78
C GLN A 539 -16.81 -36.33 -2.26
N ARG A 540 -15.82 -35.81 -1.53
CA ARG A 540 -15.77 -35.95 -0.07
C ARG A 540 -16.91 -35.23 0.64
N ILE A 541 -17.24 -34.00 0.22
CA ILE A 541 -18.39 -33.26 0.76
C ILE A 541 -19.71 -33.99 0.47
N ALA A 542 -19.82 -34.62 -0.69
CA ALA A 542 -21.01 -35.38 -1.10
C ALA A 542 -21.19 -36.67 -0.28
N GLU A 543 -20.10 -37.37 0.05
CA GLU A 543 -20.11 -38.66 0.73
C GLU A 543 -20.06 -38.57 2.26
N GLU A 544 -19.21 -37.71 2.79
CA GLU A 544 -18.98 -37.54 4.24
C GLU A 544 -19.89 -36.45 4.84
N GLY A 545 -20.54 -35.64 3.99
CA GLY A 545 -21.41 -34.54 4.39
C GLY A 545 -20.67 -33.21 4.62
N PRO A 546 -21.39 -32.12 4.89
CA PRO A 546 -20.83 -30.78 5.01
C PRO A 546 -19.85 -30.62 6.18
N ASP A 547 -20.00 -31.43 7.25
CA ASP A 547 -19.11 -31.37 8.42
C ASP A 547 -17.66 -31.69 8.07
N VAL A 548 -17.39 -32.46 7.00
CA VAL A 548 -16.01 -32.75 6.59
C VAL A 548 -15.21 -31.48 6.29
N PHE A 549 -15.88 -30.42 5.83
CA PHE A 549 -15.30 -29.11 5.52
C PHE A 549 -15.00 -28.26 6.77
N TYR A 550 -15.84 -28.34 7.81
CA TYR A 550 -15.78 -27.40 8.94
C TYR A 550 -15.27 -28.00 10.25
N ASN A 551 -15.55 -29.29 10.51
CA ASN A 551 -15.18 -30.02 11.74
C ASN A 551 -14.54 -31.40 11.45
N GLY A 552 -14.42 -31.78 10.18
CA GLY A 552 -13.83 -33.07 9.81
C GLY A 552 -12.39 -32.96 9.37
N SER A 553 -11.93 -34.03 8.71
CA SER A 553 -10.53 -34.18 8.32
C SER A 553 -10.07 -33.19 7.24
N MET A 554 -10.96 -32.50 6.52
CA MET A 554 -10.55 -31.42 5.59
C MET A 554 -10.41 -30.07 6.26
N ALA A 555 -11.07 -29.83 7.41
CA ALA A 555 -11.04 -28.54 8.09
C ALA A 555 -9.59 -28.12 8.41
N GLN A 556 -8.79 -29.05 8.97
CA GLN A 556 -7.38 -28.83 9.24
C GLN A 556 -6.57 -28.52 7.97
N ILE A 557 -6.83 -29.25 6.87
CA ILE A 557 -6.13 -29.06 5.59
C ILE A 557 -6.43 -27.68 4.99
N ILE A 558 -7.70 -27.25 5.04
CA ILE A 558 -8.12 -25.94 4.55
C ILE A 558 -7.44 -24.83 5.34
N VAL A 559 -7.41 -24.95 6.67
CA VAL A 559 -6.75 -23.97 7.56
C VAL A 559 -5.25 -23.93 7.30
N GLU A 560 -4.59 -25.08 7.15
CA GLU A 560 -3.16 -25.16 6.82
C GLU A 560 -2.84 -24.48 5.48
N ASP A 561 -3.65 -24.71 4.45
CA ASP A 561 -3.46 -24.07 3.14
C ASP A 561 -3.68 -22.54 3.21
N ILE A 562 -4.69 -22.07 3.95
CA ILE A 562 -4.93 -20.63 4.18
C ILE A 562 -3.76 -20.00 4.94
N GLN A 563 -3.28 -20.65 5.99
CA GLN A 563 -2.16 -20.16 6.81
C GLN A 563 -0.83 -20.20 6.04
N ALA A 564 -0.63 -21.19 5.17
CA ALA A 564 0.51 -21.26 4.26
C ALA A 564 0.52 -20.08 3.28
N ALA A 565 -0.66 -19.60 2.86
CA ALA A 565 -0.82 -18.36 2.10
C ALA A 565 -0.72 -17.07 2.96
N GLY A 566 -0.39 -17.20 4.24
CA GLY A 566 -0.23 -16.10 5.18
C GLY A 566 -1.54 -15.54 5.74
N GLY A 567 -2.62 -16.33 5.71
CA GLY A 567 -3.88 -16.02 6.38
C GLY A 567 -3.85 -16.31 7.88
N ILE A 568 -4.87 -15.83 8.57
CA ILE A 568 -4.97 -15.88 10.04
C ILE A 568 -6.15 -16.70 10.57
N ILE A 569 -6.95 -17.28 9.67
CA ILE A 569 -8.08 -18.15 10.05
C ILE A 569 -7.54 -19.35 10.83
N THR A 570 -8.16 -19.65 11.96
CA THR A 570 -7.86 -20.81 12.79
C THR A 570 -8.85 -21.95 12.55
N LEU A 571 -8.57 -23.12 13.14
CA LEU A 571 -9.53 -24.22 13.12
C LEU A 571 -10.78 -23.85 13.93
N GLU A 572 -10.61 -23.15 15.05
CA GLU A 572 -11.70 -22.64 15.88
C GLU A 572 -12.63 -21.71 15.08
N ASP A 573 -12.07 -20.78 14.30
CA ASP A 573 -12.85 -19.89 13.42
C ASP A 573 -13.75 -20.69 12.46
N LEU A 574 -13.20 -21.75 11.85
CA LEU A 574 -13.92 -22.58 10.89
C LEU A 574 -14.97 -23.47 11.58
N LEU A 575 -14.67 -23.97 12.78
CA LEU A 575 -15.58 -24.77 13.61
C LEU A 575 -16.79 -23.97 14.10
N GLU A 576 -16.57 -22.73 14.52
CA GLU A 576 -17.60 -21.85 15.09
C GLU A 576 -18.49 -21.21 14.02
N TYR A 577 -18.11 -21.27 12.75
CA TYR A 577 -18.88 -20.66 11.67
C TYR A 577 -20.28 -21.27 11.54
N GLN A 578 -21.29 -20.41 11.56
CA GLN A 578 -22.69 -20.75 11.33
C GLN A 578 -23.34 -19.73 10.39
N PRO A 579 -24.15 -20.17 9.41
CA PRO A 579 -24.91 -19.28 8.56
C PRO A 579 -26.07 -18.67 9.36
N VAL A 580 -26.44 -17.43 9.03
CA VAL A 580 -27.53 -16.72 9.71
C VAL A 580 -28.83 -16.95 8.96
N LEU A 581 -29.80 -17.57 9.64
CA LEU A 581 -31.18 -17.69 9.15
C LEU A 581 -31.98 -16.45 9.58
N ASN A 582 -32.56 -15.74 8.60
CA ASN A 582 -33.54 -14.70 8.85
C ASN A 582 -34.89 -15.09 8.21
N GLU A 583 -35.89 -15.40 9.03
CA GLU A 583 -37.24 -15.73 8.58
C GLU A 583 -38.12 -14.50 8.32
N ASN A 584 -37.64 -13.31 8.70
CA ASN A 584 -38.29 -12.02 8.50
C ASN A 584 -37.42 -11.14 7.59
N PRO A 585 -37.35 -11.42 6.28
CA PRO A 585 -36.66 -10.54 5.34
C PRO A 585 -37.34 -9.18 5.29
N LEU A 586 -36.66 -8.18 4.71
CA LEU A 586 -37.30 -6.90 4.45
C LEU A 586 -38.46 -7.11 3.48
N LYS A 587 -39.63 -6.61 3.86
CA LYS A 587 -40.84 -6.65 3.06
C LYS A 587 -41.26 -5.22 2.76
N LEU A 588 -41.51 -4.93 1.50
CA LEU A 588 -41.93 -3.62 1.05
C LEU A 588 -42.90 -3.72 -0.12
N ASN A 589 -43.81 -2.76 -0.22
CA ASN A 589 -44.71 -2.63 -1.36
C ASN A 589 -43.99 -1.86 -2.47
N VAL A 590 -44.14 -2.32 -3.70
CA VAL A 590 -43.61 -1.66 -4.90
C VAL A 590 -44.73 -1.66 -5.93
N GLY A 591 -45.52 -0.60 -5.97
CA GLY A 591 -46.80 -0.58 -6.69
C GLY A 591 -47.77 -1.63 -6.14
N GLU A 592 -48.35 -2.44 -7.03
CA GLU A 592 -49.28 -3.52 -6.63
C GLU A 592 -48.60 -4.80 -6.12
N TYR A 593 -47.26 -4.80 -6.01
CA TYR A 593 -46.47 -5.97 -5.68
C TYR A 593 -45.86 -5.90 -4.28
N THR A 594 -45.63 -7.05 -3.65
CA THR A 594 -44.86 -7.15 -2.42
C THR A 594 -43.47 -7.73 -2.72
N MET A 595 -42.42 -7.01 -2.37
CA MET A 595 -41.03 -7.42 -2.58
C MET A 595 -40.40 -7.91 -1.28
N HIS A 596 -39.74 -9.06 -1.33
CA HIS A 596 -38.90 -9.63 -0.28
C HIS A 596 -37.43 -9.55 -0.68
N VAL A 597 -36.59 -8.97 0.19
CA VAL A 597 -35.16 -8.74 -0.05
C VAL A 597 -34.37 -8.90 1.27
N PRO A 598 -33.10 -9.36 1.24
CA PRO A 598 -32.29 -9.48 2.47
C PRO A 598 -32.00 -8.14 3.14
N ASP A 599 -31.87 -8.17 4.46
CA ASP A 599 -31.46 -7.02 5.27
C ASP A 599 -29.92 -6.84 5.27
N ALA A 600 -29.44 -5.75 5.87
CA ALA A 600 -28.03 -5.50 6.13
C ALA A 600 -27.36 -6.71 6.83
N PRO A 601 -26.11 -7.06 6.51
CA PRO A 601 -25.14 -6.30 5.71
C PRO A 601 -25.29 -6.45 4.18
N SER A 602 -26.39 -7.01 3.67
CA SER A 602 -26.72 -6.98 2.23
C SER A 602 -27.23 -5.60 1.81
N SER A 603 -27.20 -5.29 0.51
CA SER A 603 -27.70 -4.01 -0.04
C SER A 603 -29.21 -4.02 -0.39
N GLY A 604 -30.01 -4.86 0.27
CA GLY A 604 -31.47 -4.84 0.12
C GLY A 604 -32.13 -3.51 0.51
N PRO A 605 -31.75 -2.84 1.63
CA PRO A 605 -32.22 -1.49 1.93
C PRO A 605 -31.92 -0.46 0.84
N VAL A 606 -30.81 -0.63 0.11
CA VAL A 606 -30.44 0.27 -1.00
C VAL A 606 -31.38 0.05 -2.19
N LEU A 607 -31.66 -1.21 -2.55
CA LEU A 607 -32.64 -1.53 -3.61
C LEU A 607 -34.04 -1.01 -3.25
N ALA A 608 -34.47 -1.21 -1.99
CA ALA A 608 -35.75 -0.71 -1.49
C ALA A 608 -35.85 0.81 -1.65
N LEU A 609 -34.84 1.55 -1.18
CA LEU A 609 -34.83 3.01 -1.28
C LEU A 609 -34.89 3.50 -2.74
N ILE A 610 -34.13 2.86 -3.64
CA ILE A 610 -34.16 3.19 -5.08
C ILE A 610 -35.59 3.07 -5.62
N LEU A 611 -36.28 1.96 -5.33
CA LEU A 611 -37.62 1.70 -5.85
C LEU A 611 -38.66 2.64 -5.23
N ASN A 612 -38.63 2.88 -3.92
CA ASN A 612 -39.57 3.80 -3.26
C ASN A 612 -39.38 5.26 -3.73
N ILE A 613 -38.16 5.68 -4.06
CA ILE A 613 -37.94 7.03 -4.62
C ILE A 613 -38.62 7.18 -5.99
N VAL A 614 -38.57 6.15 -6.85
CA VAL A 614 -39.05 6.27 -8.23
C VAL A 614 -40.52 5.89 -8.43
N GLU A 615 -41.08 5.06 -7.56
CA GLU A 615 -42.48 4.63 -7.58
C GLU A 615 -43.34 5.64 -6.81
N GLY A 616 -43.47 5.53 -5.48
CA GLY A 616 -44.20 6.48 -4.64
C GLY A 616 -45.71 6.21 -4.60
N GLU A 617 -46.28 6.11 -3.41
CA GLU A 617 -47.71 5.85 -3.20
C GLU A 617 -48.54 7.14 -3.00
N GLU A 618 -49.86 7.06 -3.22
CA GLU A 618 -50.82 8.12 -2.90
C GLU A 618 -51.09 8.16 -1.38
N LEU A 619 -50.36 9.00 -0.64
CA LEU A 619 -50.69 9.32 0.75
C LEU A 619 -51.83 10.35 0.79
N GLY A 620 -52.99 9.92 1.30
CA GLY A 620 -54.25 10.66 1.26
C GLY A 620 -54.18 12.17 1.55
N GLN A 621 -54.88 12.95 0.73
CA GLN A 621 -55.25 14.37 0.90
C GLN A 621 -54.17 15.39 1.33
N VAL A 622 -52.88 15.08 1.24
CA VAL A 622 -51.82 16.08 1.42
C VAL A 622 -51.12 16.32 0.09
N LEU A 623 -51.23 17.57 -0.39
CA LEU A 623 -50.63 18.06 -1.62
C LEU A 623 -49.09 18.04 -1.55
N VAL A 624 -48.49 16.88 -1.78
CA VAL A 624 -47.06 16.76 -2.13
C VAL A 624 -47.03 16.33 -3.59
N GLN A 625 -46.09 16.87 -4.37
CA GLN A 625 -45.96 16.73 -5.84
C GLN A 625 -46.38 15.34 -6.38
N PRO A 626 -47.07 15.25 -7.54
CA PRO A 626 -47.43 13.95 -8.10
C PRO A 626 -46.17 13.09 -8.27
N TRP A 627 -46.19 11.89 -7.71
CA TRP A 627 -45.18 10.85 -7.90
C TRP A 627 -45.02 10.54 -9.40
N TYR A 628 -43.88 9.96 -9.79
CA TYR A 628 -43.48 9.96 -11.20
C TYR A 628 -44.35 9.11 -12.14
N ASN A 629 -45.19 8.23 -11.58
CA ASN A 629 -46.11 7.34 -12.31
C ASN A 629 -45.47 6.68 -13.54
N PHE A 630 -44.43 5.90 -13.26
CA PHE A 630 -43.68 5.18 -14.25
C PHE A 630 -44.54 4.09 -14.91
N THR A 631 -44.77 4.28 -16.21
CA THR A 631 -45.53 3.37 -17.07
C THR A 631 -44.78 3.15 -18.38
N GLY A 632 -45.28 2.28 -19.27
CA GLY A 632 -44.73 2.15 -20.62
C GLY A 632 -44.68 3.47 -21.42
N THR A 633 -45.50 4.47 -21.06
CA THR A 633 -45.45 5.80 -21.70
C THR A 633 -44.26 6.65 -21.28
N SER A 634 -43.63 6.34 -20.14
CA SER A 634 -42.45 7.03 -19.61
C SER A 634 -41.19 6.77 -20.46
N VAL A 635 -41.19 5.70 -21.25
CA VAL A 635 -40.06 5.32 -22.12
C VAL A 635 -40.43 5.26 -23.61
N SER A 636 -41.58 5.84 -23.99
CA SER A 636 -42.10 5.72 -25.37
C SER A 636 -41.46 6.68 -26.37
N THR A 637 -40.83 7.77 -25.92
CA THR A 637 -40.07 8.71 -26.75
C THR A 637 -38.69 8.94 -26.16
N ALA A 638 -37.73 9.38 -26.99
CA ALA A 638 -36.36 9.67 -26.53
C ALA A 638 -36.36 10.69 -25.39
N GLU A 639 -37.11 11.78 -25.51
CA GLU A 639 -37.22 12.83 -24.47
C GLU A 639 -37.74 12.28 -23.13
N LYS A 640 -38.84 11.53 -23.16
CA LYS A 640 -39.42 10.93 -21.94
C LYS A 640 -38.48 9.91 -21.33
N LYS A 641 -37.89 9.04 -22.16
CA LYS A 641 -36.91 8.05 -21.73
C LYS A 641 -35.71 8.74 -21.06
N THR A 642 -35.15 9.77 -21.67
CA THR A 642 -34.03 10.52 -21.10
C THR A 642 -34.39 11.16 -19.76
N LEU A 643 -35.59 11.72 -19.61
CA LEU A 643 -36.05 12.25 -18.32
C LEU A 643 -36.22 11.14 -17.26
N THR A 644 -36.83 10.02 -17.63
CA THR A 644 -37.02 8.86 -16.74
C THR A 644 -35.68 8.31 -16.25
N TYR A 645 -34.72 8.09 -17.14
CA TYR A 645 -33.40 7.60 -16.75
C TYR A 645 -32.61 8.64 -15.94
N HIS A 646 -32.79 9.93 -16.21
CA HIS A 646 -32.23 10.99 -15.36
C HIS A 646 -32.73 10.84 -13.90
N ARG A 647 -34.04 10.73 -13.69
CA ARG A 647 -34.63 10.55 -12.34
C ARG A 647 -34.15 9.25 -11.67
N ILE A 648 -34.02 8.16 -12.43
CA ILE A 648 -33.48 6.88 -11.93
C ILE A 648 -32.02 7.05 -11.48
N VAL A 649 -31.18 7.74 -12.26
CA VAL A 649 -29.77 7.99 -11.89
C VAL A 649 -29.67 8.86 -10.64
N GLU A 650 -30.53 9.88 -10.50
CA GLU A 650 -30.58 10.71 -9.29
C GLU A 650 -31.00 9.87 -8.06
N ALA A 651 -31.97 8.97 -8.22
CA ALA A 651 -32.36 8.02 -7.17
C ALA A 651 -31.20 7.10 -6.75
N PHE A 652 -30.39 6.62 -7.72
CA PHE A 652 -29.18 5.85 -7.41
C PHE A 652 -28.22 6.66 -6.54
N ARG A 653 -27.91 7.90 -6.94
CA ARG A 653 -27.00 8.79 -6.20
C ARG A 653 -27.42 8.97 -4.74
N PHE A 654 -28.70 9.25 -4.49
CA PHE A 654 -29.23 9.37 -3.13
C PHE A 654 -29.18 8.05 -2.34
N ALA A 655 -29.50 6.92 -2.97
CA ALA A 655 -29.48 5.63 -2.30
C ALA A 655 -28.05 5.20 -1.90
N TYR A 656 -27.06 5.41 -2.78
CA TYR A 656 -25.65 5.11 -2.46
C TYR A 656 -25.05 6.06 -1.42
N ALA A 657 -25.50 7.31 -1.36
CA ALA A 657 -25.14 8.20 -0.26
C ALA A 657 -25.48 7.55 1.10
N LYS A 658 -26.66 6.95 1.22
CA LYS A 658 -27.11 6.28 2.47
C LYS A 658 -26.51 4.88 2.65
N ARG A 659 -26.17 4.16 1.58
CA ARG A 659 -25.43 2.87 1.63
C ARG A 659 -24.16 2.99 2.47
N SER A 660 -23.46 4.12 2.40
CA SER A 660 -22.23 4.36 3.15
C SER A 660 -22.36 4.23 4.68
N ARG A 661 -23.59 4.29 5.22
CA ARG A 661 -23.89 4.15 6.65
C ARG A 661 -24.35 2.74 7.04
N LEU A 662 -24.50 1.82 6.07
CA LEU A 662 -24.83 0.42 6.36
C LEU A 662 -23.59 -0.33 6.89
N GLY A 663 -23.82 -1.48 7.51
CA GLY A 663 -22.80 -2.38 8.05
C GLY A 663 -23.45 -3.61 8.69
N ASP A 664 -22.71 -4.44 9.41
CA ASP A 664 -23.26 -5.63 10.07
C ASP A 664 -24.14 -5.24 11.29
N PRO A 665 -25.47 -5.51 11.26
CA PRO A 665 -26.38 -5.17 12.37
C PRO A 665 -26.05 -5.88 13.68
N ARG A 666 -25.27 -6.97 13.66
CA ARG A 666 -24.82 -7.64 14.90
C ARG A 666 -23.87 -6.79 15.72
N TYR A 667 -23.21 -5.81 15.08
CA TYR A 667 -22.21 -4.93 15.69
C TYR A 667 -22.64 -3.46 15.72
N LEU A 668 -23.76 -3.11 15.09
CA LEU A 668 -24.21 -1.73 14.95
C LEU A 668 -25.71 -1.60 15.19
N ASN A 669 -26.10 -0.51 15.85
CA ASN A 669 -27.51 -0.12 15.90
C ASN A 669 -27.87 0.74 14.68
N ILE A 670 -28.33 0.08 13.62
CA ILE A 670 -28.73 0.71 12.34
C ILE A 670 -30.21 0.47 12.00
N THR A 671 -31.02 0.02 12.98
CA THR A 671 -32.45 -0.26 12.78
C THR A 671 -33.21 0.96 12.26
N ASP A 672 -33.01 2.14 12.86
CA ASP A 672 -33.66 3.38 12.41
C ASP A 672 -33.21 3.80 11.00
N LEU A 673 -31.95 3.54 10.64
CA LEU A 673 -31.45 3.81 9.30
C LEU A 673 -32.14 2.91 8.28
N ILE A 674 -32.24 1.60 8.56
CA ILE A 674 -32.91 0.64 7.69
C ILE A 674 -34.39 1.00 7.55
N LEU A 675 -35.09 1.26 8.67
CA LEU A 675 -36.50 1.69 8.67
C LEU A 675 -36.71 2.95 7.84
N ASN A 676 -35.83 3.94 7.96
CA ASN A 676 -35.89 5.14 7.12
C ASN A 676 -35.70 4.80 5.64
N MET A 677 -34.65 4.04 5.30
CA MET A 677 -34.36 3.65 3.91
C MET A 677 -35.47 2.82 3.26
N THR A 678 -36.27 2.11 4.05
CA THR A 678 -37.41 1.30 3.57
C THR A 678 -38.76 1.99 3.74
N SER A 679 -38.81 3.27 4.13
CA SER A 679 -40.07 4.01 4.35
C SER A 679 -40.40 4.97 3.22
N ASP A 680 -41.70 5.06 2.90
CA ASP A 680 -42.19 5.96 1.85
C ASP A 680 -42.00 7.43 2.23
N TYR A 681 -42.21 7.77 3.50
CA TYR A 681 -41.99 9.13 4.00
C TYR A 681 -40.56 9.64 3.73
N PHE A 682 -39.55 8.79 3.95
CA PHE A 682 -38.17 9.16 3.70
C PHE A 682 -37.88 9.25 2.19
N ALA A 683 -38.43 8.32 1.40
CA ALA A 683 -38.31 8.33 -0.05
C ALA A 683 -38.95 9.57 -0.69
N ASP A 684 -40.12 10.00 -0.20
CA ASP A 684 -40.82 11.22 -0.63
C ASP A 684 -39.98 12.48 -0.34
N GLY A 685 -39.36 12.52 0.84
CA GLY A 685 -38.42 13.57 1.21
C GLY A 685 -37.24 13.68 0.24
N ILE A 686 -36.68 12.54 -0.19
CA ILE A 686 -35.63 12.50 -1.21
C ILE A 686 -36.17 12.87 -2.59
N ARG A 687 -37.33 12.35 -2.99
CA ARG A 687 -37.94 12.64 -4.30
C ARG A 687 -38.15 14.14 -4.49
N SER A 688 -38.53 14.86 -3.42
CA SER A 688 -38.69 16.32 -3.45
C SER A 688 -37.38 17.10 -3.71
N LYS A 689 -36.22 16.46 -3.53
CA LYS A 689 -34.89 17.02 -3.82
C LYS A 689 -34.43 16.75 -5.27
N ILE A 690 -35.09 15.86 -6.00
CA ILE A 690 -34.69 15.54 -7.38
C ILE A 690 -35.20 16.63 -8.35
N THR A 691 -34.29 17.22 -9.11
CA THR A 691 -34.58 18.25 -10.12
C THR A 691 -34.44 17.69 -11.53
N ASP A 692 -35.46 17.84 -12.38
CA ASP A 692 -35.54 17.19 -13.70
C ASP A 692 -34.50 17.65 -14.75
N ASP A 693 -33.91 18.83 -14.55
CA ASP A 693 -33.06 19.54 -15.49
C ASP A 693 -31.59 19.56 -15.10
N THR A 694 -31.22 19.27 -13.86
CA THR A 694 -29.83 19.33 -13.39
C THR A 694 -29.47 18.17 -12.45
N THR A 695 -28.20 17.81 -12.45
CA THR A 695 -27.58 17.03 -11.37
C THR A 695 -26.81 17.97 -10.44
N HIS A 696 -26.51 17.53 -9.23
CA HIS A 696 -25.91 18.36 -8.18
C HIS A 696 -24.49 17.90 -7.82
N PRO A 697 -23.66 18.74 -7.17
CA PRO A 697 -22.39 18.30 -6.61
C PRO A 697 -22.59 17.24 -5.52
N ASP A 698 -21.56 16.44 -5.24
CA ASP A 698 -21.70 15.28 -4.33
C ASP A 698 -22.18 15.66 -2.93
N SER A 699 -21.79 16.84 -2.43
CA SER A 699 -22.23 17.37 -1.14
C SER A 699 -23.75 17.52 -1.02
N TYR A 700 -24.47 17.67 -2.14
CA TYR A 700 -25.93 17.77 -2.16
C TYR A 700 -26.63 16.47 -1.76
N TYR A 701 -26.04 15.33 -2.11
CA TYR A 701 -26.59 14.01 -1.79
C TYR A 701 -26.25 13.58 -0.36
N GLU A 702 -25.46 14.39 0.36
CA GLU A 702 -25.04 14.18 1.74
C GLU A 702 -24.31 12.83 1.96
N PRO A 703 -23.22 12.52 1.21
CA PRO A 703 -22.40 11.34 1.46
C PRO A 703 -21.59 11.52 2.74
N ASP A 704 -21.77 10.61 3.70
CA ASP A 704 -20.98 10.61 4.93
C ASP A 704 -19.63 9.91 4.72
N TYR A 705 -19.61 8.80 3.98
CA TYR A 705 -18.43 7.95 3.80
C TYR A 705 -18.35 7.35 2.39
N PHE A 706 -17.18 6.84 1.99
CA PHE A 706 -17.08 5.92 0.85
C PHE A 706 -17.00 4.47 1.32
N VAL A 707 -17.32 3.55 0.42
CA VAL A 707 -17.21 2.10 0.60
C VAL A 707 -16.38 1.56 -0.56
N PRO A 708 -15.49 0.57 -0.34
CA PRO A 708 -14.78 -0.12 -1.43
C PRO A 708 -15.72 -0.69 -2.50
N ASP A 709 -15.20 -0.84 -3.72
CA ASP A 709 -15.89 -1.51 -4.81
C ASP A 709 -15.62 -3.02 -4.74
N ASP A 710 -16.68 -3.83 -4.80
CA ASP A 710 -16.63 -5.29 -4.90
C ASP A 710 -16.78 -5.73 -6.37
N HIS A 711 -16.30 -6.92 -6.76
CA HIS A 711 -16.51 -7.50 -8.09
C HIS A 711 -16.84 -9.01 -8.03
N GLY A 712 -16.84 -9.70 -9.18
CA GLY A 712 -16.86 -11.18 -9.30
C GLY A 712 -17.97 -11.96 -8.58
N THR A 713 -19.21 -11.72 -9.02
CA THR A 713 -20.42 -12.36 -8.45
C THR A 713 -21.15 -13.25 -9.47
N ALA A 714 -21.98 -14.17 -9.00
CA ALA A 714 -22.98 -14.90 -9.78
C ALA A 714 -24.36 -14.85 -9.09
N HIS A 715 -25.44 -14.89 -9.87
CA HIS A 715 -26.80 -14.94 -9.37
C HIS A 715 -27.57 -16.10 -10.01
N LEU A 716 -28.49 -16.70 -9.26
CA LEU A 716 -29.39 -17.76 -9.68
C LEU A 716 -30.83 -17.41 -9.26
N SER A 717 -31.76 -17.55 -10.20
CA SER A 717 -33.20 -17.37 -9.99
C SER A 717 -33.94 -18.65 -10.36
N VAL A 718 -34.74 -19.19 -9.45
CA VAL A 718 -35.51 -20.44 -9.64
C VAL A 718 -36.95 -20.22 -9.22
N ILE A 719 -37.88 -20.74 -10.03
CA ILE A 719 -39.28 -20.97 -9.65
C ILE A 719 -39.59 -22.44 -9.96
N ALA A 720 -40.06 -23.19 -8.97
CA ALA A 720 -40.47 -24.58 -9.09
C ALA A 720 -41.96 -24.70 -9.44
N GLU A 721 -42.37 -25.89 -9.91
CA GLU A 721 -43.75 -26.20 -10.28
C GLU A 721 -44.74 -26.00 -9.12
N ASP A 722 -44.32 -26.32 -7.88
CA ASP A 722 -45.13 -26.13 -6.68
C ASP A 722 -45.22 -24.67 -6.19
N GLY A 723 -44.64 -23.73 -6.94
CA GLY A 723 -44.62 -22.31 -6.62
C GLY A 723 -43.49 -21.89 -5.69
N SER A 724 -42.64 -22.81 -5.22
CA SER A 724 -41.43 -22.47 -4.47
C SER A 724 -40.48 -21.63 -5.31
N ALA A 725 -39.79 -20.68 -4.68
CA ALA A 725 -38.89 -19.77 -5.37
C ALA A 725 -37.58 -19.58 -4.60
N VAL A 726 -36.48 -19.46 -5.32
CA VAL A 726 -35.14 -19.22 -4.77
C VAL A 726 -34.45 -18.11 -5.55
N ALA A 727 -34.04 -17.06 -4.85
CA ALA A 727 -33.08 -16.07 -5.33
C ALA A 727 -31.78 -16.25 -4.55
N ALA A 728 -30.69 -16.59 -5.23
CA ALA A 728 -29.39 -16.83 -4.60
C ALA A 728 -28.30 -16.04 -5.31
N THR A 729 -27.57 -15.21 -4.57
CA THR A 729 -26.38 -14.50 -5.07
C THR A 729 -25.15 -15.02 -4.31
N SER A 730 -24.13 -15.45 -5.04
CA SER A 730 -22.89 -16.00 -4.48
C SER A 730 -21.67 -15.31 -5.10
N THR A 731 -20.59 -15.20 -4.32
CA THR A 731 -19.40 -14.43 -4.67
C THR A 731 -18.15 -14.99 -3.99
N ILE A 732 -17.01 -14.79 -4.63
CA ILE A 732 -15.68 -14.90 -4.02
C ILE A 732 -14.98 -13.53 -4.00
N ASN A 733 -15.77 -12.47 -4.12
CA ASN A 733 -15.39 -11.10 -4.46
C ASN A 733 -14.64 -11.02 -5.79
N LEU A 734 -13.40 -10.55 -5.87
CA LEU A 734 -12.76 -10.25 -7.16
C LEU A 734 -12.55 -11.52 -8.02
N TYR A 735 -12.21 -11.37 -9.30
CA TYR A 735 -11.94 -12.55 -10.16
C TYR A 735 -10.86 -13.43 -9.55
N PHE A 736 -11.15 -14.70 -9.26
CA PHE A 736 -10.25 -15.61 -8.53
C PHE A 736 -9.90 -15.19 -7.09
N GLY A 737 -10.74 -14.34 -6.49
CA GLY A 737 -10.66 -13.88 -5.10
C GLY A 737 -9.27 -13.42 -4.69
N SER A 738 -8.81 -13.98 -3.57
CA SER A 738 -7.47 -13.75 -2.97
C SER A 738 -6.28 -14.09 -3.85
N LYS A 739 -6.51 -14.67 -5.04
CA LYS A 739 -5.51 -15.27 -5.93
C LYS A 739 -4.82 -16.49 -5.33
N VAL A 740 -5.38 -17.05 -4.26
CA VAL A 740 -4.89 -18.26 -3.61
C VAL A 740 -5.79 -19.44 -3.98
N MET A 741 -5.19 -20.44 -4.62
CA MET A 741 -5.80 -21.76 -4.77
C MET A 741 -5.14 -22.75 -3.82
N SER A 742 -5.95 -23.41 -3.00
CA SER A 742 -5.54 -24.50 -2.13
C SER A 742 -4.96 -25.64 -2.97
N ARG A 743 -3.69 -25.97 -2.74
CA ARG A 743 -3.03 -27.10 -3.39
C ARG A 743 -3.67 -28.43 -3.01
N SER A 744 -4.18 -28.52 -1.78
CA SER A 744 -4.69 -29.77 -1.22
C SER A 744 -6.12 -30.07 -1.66
N THR A 745 -6.95 -29.03 -1.84
CA THR A 745 -8.40 -29.18 -2.09
C THR A 745 -8.85 -28.63 -3.46
N GLY A 746 -8.04 -27.82 -4.14
CA GLY A 746 -8.42 -27.14 -5.37
C GLY A 746 -9.40 -25.99 -5.18
N ILE A 747 -9.70 -25.59 -3.94
CA ILE A 747 -10.55 -24.43 -3.62
C ILE A 747 -9.81 -23.14 -3.96
N ILE A 748 -10.47 -22.25 -4.70
CA ILE A 748 -10.03 -20.85 -4.85
C ILE A 748 -10.68 -20.04 -3.73
N PHE A 749 -9.88 -19.38 -2.90
CA PHE A 749 -10.40 -18.65 -1.75
C PHE A 749 -10.82 -17.22 -2.10
N ASN A 750 -11.91 -16.77 -1.48
CA ASN A 750 -12.42 -15.41 -1.61
C ASN A 750 -11.42 -14.36 -1.12
N ASP A 751 -11.57 -13.12 -1.58
CA ASP A 751 -10.97 -11.93 -0.97
C ASP A 751 -12.04 -11.02 -0.33
N GLU A 752 -13.04 -11.60 0.33
CA GLU A 752 -14.18 -10.86 0.87
C GLU A 752 -13.79 -9.86 1.97
N MET A 753 -12.63 -10.03 2.61
CA MET A 753 -12.14 -9.04 3.59
C MET A 753 -11.81 -7.69 2.95
N ASP A 754 -11.64 -7.62 1.62
CA ASP A 754 -11.43 -6.38 0.84
C ASP A 754 -12.64 -5.44 0.90
N ASP A 755 -13.84 -5.99 1.11
CA ASP A 755 -15.07 -5.19 1.21
C ASP A 755 -15.15 -4.39 2.52
N PHE A 756 -14.32 -4.69 3.51
CA PHE A 756 -14.22 -3.85 4.71
C PHE A 756 -13.51 -2.53 4.41
N SER A 757 -13.98 -1.49 5.08
CA SER A 757 -13.32 -0.20 5.12
C SER A 757 -12.10 -0.23 6.05
N SER A 758 -10.98 0.31 5.59
CA SER A 758 -9.77 0.50 6.40
C SER A 758 -9.82 1.83 7.14
N PRO A 759 -9.56 1.86 8.46
CA PRO A 759 -9.46 3.11 9.21
C PRO A 759 -8.47 4.08 8.55
N HIS A 760 -8.83 5.36 8.47
CA HIS A 760 -7.99 6.45 7.97
C HIS A 760 -7.63 6.43 6.48
N MET A 761 -8.10 5.51 5.65
CA MET A 761 -7.98 5.65 4.20
C MET A 761 -9.11 6.53 3.66
N THR A 762 -8.87 7.75 3.16
CA THR A 762 -9.86 8.45 2.33
C THR A 762 -9.71 8.06 0.87
N ASN A 763 -10.80 8.09 0.11
CA ASN A 763 -10.71 7.98 -1.34
C ASN A 763 -10.02 9.22 -1.97
N GLY A 764 -9.80 9.19 -3.28
CA GLY A 764 -9.14 10.27 -4.04
C GLY A 764 -9.88 11.63 -4.02
N PHE A 765 -11.07 11.70 -3.42
CA PHE A 765 -11.88 12.90 -3.26
C PHE A 765 -11.89 13.42 -1.80
N GLY A 766 -11.11 12.81 -0.91
CA GLY A 766 -10.99 13.22 0.50
C GLY A 766 -12.14 12.75 1.39
N ILE A 767 -13.01 11.85 0.92
CA ILE A 767 -14.13 11.31 1.70
C ILE A 767 -13.60 10.21 2.62
N PRO A 768 -13.87 10.27 3.95
CA PRO A 768 -13.40 9.26 4.89
C PRO A 768 -14.06 7.88 4.67
N PRO A 769 -13.40 6.81 5.11
CA PRO A 769 -13.90 5.44 4.97
C PRO A 769 -15.02 5.20 5.99
N SER A 770 -15.97 4.32 5.67
CA SER A 770 -17.13 4.09 6.54
C SER A 770 -16.74 3.41 7.86
N PRO A 771 -16.90 4.07 9.03
CA PRO A 771 -16.61 3.46 10.32
C PRO A 771 -17.51 2.27 10.63
N ASN A 772 -18.74 2.31 10.10
CA ASN A 772 -19.72 1.23 10.23
C ASN A 772 -19.24 -0.04 9.52
N ASN A 773 -18.35 0.07 8.55
CA ASN A 773 -17.79 -1.06 7.82
C ASN A 773 -16.30 -1.29 8.14
N PHE A 774 -15.80 -0.88 9.30
CA PHE A 774 -14.43 -1.26 9.72
C PHE A 774 -14.33 -2.73 10.12
N ILE A 775 -13.16 -3.33 9.83
CA ILE A 775 -12.80 -4.71 10.17
C ILE A 775 -12.90 -4.94 11.68
N GLN A 776 -13.60 -6.00 12.09
CA GLN A 776 -13.63 -6.50 13.47
C GLN A 776 -13.76 -8.03 13.47
N PRO A 777 -13.18 -8.76 14.46
CA PRO A 777 -13.33 -10.21 14.57
C PRO A 777 -14.81 -10.64 14.60
N GLY A 778 -15.16 -11.65 13.80
CA GLY A 778 -16.52 -12.21 13.70
C GLY A 778 -17.53 -11.35 12.93
N LYS A 779 -17.20 -10.12 12.57
CA LYS A 779 -18.05 -9.21 11.80
C LYS A 779 -18.07 -9.60 10.32
N ARG A 780 -19.18 -9.32 9.62
CA ARG A 780 -19.32 -9.51 8.17
C ARG A 780 -19.12 -8.17 7.44
N PRO A 781 -18.45 -8.16 6.27
CA PRO A 781 -18.35 -6.96 5.45
C PRO A 781 -19.69 -6.58 4.83
N LEU A 782 -19.84 -5.30 4.48
CA LEU A 782 -20.99 -4.77 3.75
C LEU A 782 -20.97 -5.26 2.28
N SER A 783 -22.04 -5.89 1.83
CA SER A 783 -22.15 -6.48 0.50
C SER A 783 -23.11 -5.71 -0.42
N SER A 784 -22.81 -5.66 -1.73
CA SER A 784 -23.71 -5.12 -2.76
C SER A 784 -24.83 -6.06 -3.19
N MET A 785 -24.83 -7.31 -2.71
CA MET A 785 -25.81 -8.32 -3.09
C MET A 785 -27.25 -7.95 -2.65
N CYS A 786 -28.25 -8.26 -3.48
CA CYS A 786 -29.68 -8.10 -3.16
C CYS A 786 -30.58 -9.11 -3.92
N PRO A 787 -30.41 -10.44 -3.70
CA PRO A 787 -31.33 -11.43 -4.27
C PRO A 787 -32.78 -11.13 -3.87
N THR A 788 -33.69 -11.09 -4.84
CA THR A 788 -35.03 -10.51 -4.65
C THR A 788 -36.13 -11.45 -5.16
N ILE A 789 -37.20 -11.57 -4.38
CA ILE A 789 -38.44 -12.28 -4.76
C ILE A 789 -39.60 -11.30 -4.65
N ILE A 790 -40.43 -11.22 -5.68
CA ILE A 790 -41.58 -10.32 -5.78
C ILE A 790 -42.86 -11.15 -5.93
N PHE A 791 -43.88 -10.78 -5.19
CA PHE A 791 -45.20 -11.40 -5.15
C PHE A 791 -46.26 -10.45 -5.73
N ASP A 792 -47.26 -11.01 -6.42
CA ASP A 792 -48.46 -10.27 -6.80
C ASP A 792 -49.44 -10.12 -5.63
N LYS A 793 -50.53 -9.37 -5.85
CA LYS A 793 -51.60 -9.13 -4.86
C LYS A 793 -52.32 -10.41 -4.41
N GLU A 794 -52.24 -11.49 -5.20
CA GLU A 794 -52.74 -12.82 -4.83
C GLU A 794 -51.70 -13.65 -4.04
N ASN A 795 -50.57 -13.05 -3.64
CA ASN A 795 -49.44 -13.69 -2.96
C ASN A 795 -48.78 -14.82 -3.77
N LYS A 796 -48.91 -14.82 -5.10
CA LYS A 796 -48.15 -15.73 -5.97
C LYS A 796 -46.83 -15.10 -6.33
N VAL A 797 -45.78 -15.92 -6.46
CA VAL A 797 -44.47 -15.45 -6.94
C VAL A 797 -44.62 -14.91 -8.35
N LYS A 798 -44.43 -13.59 -8.48
CA LYS A 798 -44.48 -12.84 -9.74
C LYS A 798 -43.13 -12.81 -10.43
N MET A 799 -42.05 -12.57 -9.66
CA MET A 799 -40.70 -12.43 -10.21
C MET A 799 -39.65 -12.87 -9.20
N VAL A 800 -38.62 -13.56 -9.68
CA VAL A 800 -37.39 -13.85 -8.96
C VAL A 800 -36.26 -13.21 -9.76
N VAL A 801 -35.46 -12.36 -9.13
CA VAL A 801 -34.45 -11.56 -9.82
C VAL A 801 -33.27 -11.24 -8.93
N GLY A 802 -32.11 -11.09 -9.57
CA GLY A 802 -30.93 -10.52 -8.98
C GLY A 802 -29.81 -10.44 -10.00
N ALA A 803 -28.72 -9.79 -9.60
CA ALA A 803 -27.64 -9.49 -10.50
C ALA A 803 -26.27 -9.88 -9.92
N SER A 804 -25.29 -9.84 -10.81
CA SER A 804 -23.86 -9.85 -10.51
C SER A 804 -23.19 -8.61 -11.10
N GLY A 805 -22.05 -8.20 -10.53
CA GLY A 805 -21.30 -7.03 -11.01
C GLY A 805 -20.93 -6.04 -9.90
N GLY A 806 -20.71 -6.53 -8.67
CA GLY A 806 -20.31 -5.70 -7.57
C GLY A 806 -21.34 -4.65 -7.17
N THR A 807 -20.89 -3.42 -7.00
CA THR A 807 -21.76 -2.29 -6.68
C THR A 807 -22.90 -2.16 -7.68
N LYS A 808 -22.72 -2.54 -8.95
CA LYS A 808 -23.76 -2.43 -9.99
C LYS A 808 -24.95 -3.36 -9.78
N ILE A 809 -24.86 -4.34 -8.87
CA ILE A 809 -25.91 -5.33 -8.60
C ILE A 809 -27.26 -4.65 -8.31
N THR A 810 -27.30 -3.69 -7.38
CA THR A 810 -28.55 -3.04 -6.97
C THR A 810 -29.17 -2.25 -8.12
N THR A 811 -28.37 -1.47 -8.85
CA THR A 811 -28.84 -0.68 -10.00
C THR A 811 -29.33 -1.54 -11.16
N ALA A 812 -28.62 -2.64 -11.47
CA ALA A 812 -29.03 -3.55 -12.54
C ALA A 812 -30.33 -4.29 -12.18
N THR A 813 -30.45 -4.70 -10.92
CA THR A 813 -31.67 -5.35 -10.40
C THR A 813 -32.86 -4.40 -10.46
N ALA A 814 -32.69 -3.15 -10.01
CA ALA A 814 -33.72 -2.12 -10.08
C ALA A 814 -34.17 -1.83 -11.52
N LEU A 815 -33.23 -1.69 -12.47
CA LEU A 815 -33.55 -1.45 -13.88
C LEU A 815 -34.37 -2.60 -14.48
N VAL A 816 -34.03 -3.86 -14.22
CA VAL A 816 -34.76 -5.00 -14.77
C VAL A 816 -36.16 -5.13 -14.14
N ILE A 817 -36.31 -4.83 -12.85
CA ILE A 817 -37.62 -4.75 -12.19
C ILE A 817 -38.49 -3.67 -12.86
N LEU A 818 -37.97 -2.45 -13.00
CA LEU A 818 -38.68 -1.32 -13.63
C LEU A 818 -39.06 -1.64 -15.09
N ASN A 819 -38.11 -2.17 -15.86
CA ASN A 819 -38.35 -2.54 -17.26
C ASN A 819 -39.47 -3.59 -17.37
N SER A 820 -39.40 -4.66 -16.57
CA SER A 820 -40.31 -5.80 -16.70
C SER A 820 -41.69 -5.56 -16.10
N LEU A 821 -41.79 -4.81 -15.00
CA LEU A 821 -43.04 -4.67 -14.25
C LEU A 821 -43.75 -3.33 -14.49
N PHE A 822 -43.01 -2.26 -14.84
CA PHE A 822 -43.56 -0.91 -14.94
C PHE A 822 -43.55 -0.36 -16.38
N PHE A 823 -42.49 -0.63 -17.15
CA PHE A 823 -42.35 -0.12 -18.53
C PHE A 823 -42.96 -1.03 -19.61
N ASN A 824 -43.64 -2.10 -19.21
CA ASN A 824 -44.31 -3.06 -20.10
C ASN A 824 -43.36 -3.71 -21.12
N TYR A 825 -42.10 -3.95 -20.73
CA TYR A 825 -41.17 -4.73 -21.55
C TYR A 825 -41.39 -6.22 -21.30
N ASP A 826 -41.27 -7.04 -22.35
CA ASP A 826 -41.07 -8.47 -22.13
C ASP A 826 -39.72 -8.71 -21.43
N LEU A 827 -39.59 -9.87 -20.76
CA LEU A 827 -38.43 -10.14 -19.92
C LEU A 827 -37.12 -10.12 -20.70
N LYS A 828 -37.13 -10.63 -21.93
CA LYS A 828 -35.95 -10.65 -22.80
C LYS A 828 -35.49 -9.24 -23.13
N LYS A 829 -36.41 -8.35 -23.49
CA LYS A 829 -36.12 -6.93 -23.69
C LYS A 829 -35.66 -6.28 -22.39
N ALA A 830 -36.31 -6.55 -21.26
CA ALA A 830 -35.97 -5.97 -19.97
C ALA A 830 -34.53 -6.27 -19.53
N VAL A 831 -34.06 -7.50 -19.75
CA VAL A 831 -32.69 -7.94 -19.45
C VAL A 831 -31.68 -7.39 -20.46
N ASN A 832 -32.03 -7.34 -21.74
CA ASN A 832 -31.14 -6.89 -22.80
C ASN A 832 -31.02 -5.37 -22.93
N GLU A 833 -31.98 -4.61 -22.39
CA GLU A 833 -31.96 -3.15 -22.41
C GLU A 833 -30.60 -2.61 -21.92
N PRO A 834 -30.01 -1.61 -22.59
CA PRO A 834 -28.79 -0.97 -22.14
C PRO A 834 -28.88 -0.48 -20.70
N ARG A 835 -27.79 -0.60 -19.95
CA ARG A 835 -27.74 -0.22 -18.52
C ARG A 835 -26.99 1.06 -18.24
N VAL A 836 -27.41 1.72 -17.17
CA VAL A 836 -26.75 2.88 -16.57
C VAL A 836 -26.49 2.60 -15.10
N HIS A 837 -25.39 3.11 -14.59
CA HIS A 837 -24.98 2.97 -13.20
C HIS A 837 -24.36 4.27 -12.68
N ASN A 838 -24.68 4.64 -11.44
CA ASN A 838 -23.99 5.69 -10.71
C ASN A 838 -24.06 5.35 -9.22
N GLN A 839 -22.91 5.31 -8.55
CA GLN A 839 -22.77 5.00 -7.12
C GLN A 839 -22.38 6.22 -6.28
N LEU A 840 -22.69 7.41 -6.78
CA LEU A 840 -22.30 8.73 -6.27
C LEU A 840 -20.80 9.04 -6.37
N ASN A 841 -19.92 8.16 -5.87
CA ASN A 841 -18.47 8.34 -5.88
C ASN A 841 -17.75 7.17 -6.56
N PRO A 842 -16.95 7.41 -7.62
CA PRO A 842 -16.68 8.70 -8.27
C PRO A 842 -17.96 9.32 -8.89
N ASN A 843 -18.00 10.65 -8.98
CA ASN A 843 -19.13 11.39 -9.58
C ASN A 843 -19.16 11.25 -11.10
N MET A 844 -19.48 10.05 -11.55
CA MET A 844 -19.43 9.64 -12.94
C MET A 844 -20.53 8.62 -13.20
N THR A 845 -21.38 8.94 -14.16
CA THR A 845 -22.45 8.05 -14.62
C THR A 845 -21.89 7.14 -15.70
N VAL A 846 -21.91 5.85 -15.42
CA VAL A 846 -21.36 4.82 -16.29
C VAL A 846 -22.51 4.25 -17.14
N VAL A 847 -22.37 4.24 -18.46
CA VAL A 847 -23.43 3.86 -19.41
C VAL A 847 -22.95 2.82 -20.41
N GLU A 848 -23.83 1.90 -20.80
CA GLU A 848 -23.64 1.07 -21.99
C GLU A 848 -23.97 1.85 -23.28
N GLN A 849 -23.73 1.25 -24.45
CA GLN A 849 -24.13 1.87 -25.73
C GLN A 849 -25.66 2.02 -25.81
N GLY A 850 -26.13 3.19 -26.30
CA GLY A 850 -27.55 3.46 -26.51
C GLY A 850 -28.16 4.54 -25.61
N PHE A 851 -27.36 5.21 -24.77
CA PHE A 851 -27.79 6.35 -23.96
C PHE A 851 -27.41 7.70 -24.56
N GLU A 852 -28.33 8.67 -24.49
CA GLU A 852 -28.07 10.08 -24.79
C GLU A 852 -27.55 10.82 -23.54
N LYS A 853 -26.66 11.80 -23.74
CA LYS A 853 -26.10 12.59 -22.62
C LYS A 853 -27.09 13.69 -22.21
N LYS A 854 -27.49 13.70 -20.93
CA LYS A 854 -28.26 14.81 -20.33
C LYS A 854 -27.63 15.27 -19.02
N ASN A 855 -26.82 16.33 -19.05
CA ASN A 855 -26.23 17.02 -17.88
C ASN A 855 -25.43 16.17 -16.88
N HIS A 856 -25.23 14.89 -17.16
CA HIS A 856 -24.43 13.95 -16.39
C HIS A 856 -23.03 13.81 -16.99
N ILE A 857 -22.00 13.77 -16.15
CA ILE A 857 -20.66 13.35 -16.56
C ILE A 857 -20.73 11.85 -16.86
N THR A 858 -20.58 11.49 -18.13
CA THR A 858 -20.82 10.12 -18.60
C THR A 858 -19.55 9.45 -19.13
N GLN A 859 -19.36 8.20 -18.73
CA GLN A 859 -18.33 7.30 -19.28
C GLN A 859 -19.00 6.10 -19.94
N LEU A 860 -18.63 5.82 -21.18
CA LEU A 860 -19.09 4.64 -21.90
C LEU A 860 -18.33 3.40 -21.41
N LEU A 861 -19.05 2.33 -21.05
CA LEU A 861 -18.47 1.02 -20.84
C LEU A 861 -18.31 0.29 -22.17
N PRO A 862 -17.08 -0.03 -22.60
CA PRO A 862 -16.85 -0.79 -23.81
C PRO A 862 -17.27 -2.26 -23.66
N THR A 863 -17.29 -2.78 -22.43
CA THR A 863 -17.72 -4.15 -22.12
C THR A 863 -18.73 -4.12 -20.97
N PRO A 864 -19.92 -4.71 -21.15
CA PRO A 864 -20.89 -4.87 -20.08
C PRO A 864 -20.32 -5.68 -18.90
N ASP A 865 -20.53 -5.20 -17.67
CA ASP A 865 -19.93 -5.79 -16.46
C ASP A 865 -20.96 -6.18 -15.38
N SER A 866 -22.23 -5.85 -15.59
CA SER A 866 -23.34 -6.36 -14.78
C SER A 866 -24.10 -7.45 -15.55
N VAL A 867 -24.60 -8.47 -14.84
CA VAL A 867 -25.38 -9.57 -15.44
C VAL A 867 -26.55 -9.93 -14.56
N VAL A 868 -27.75 -9.95 -15.13
CA VAL A 868 -29.01 -10.27 -14.44
C VAL A 868 -29.50 -11.66 -14.80
N GLN A 869 -30.02 -12.40 -13.82
CA GLN A 869 -30.87 -13.56 -14.07
C GLN A 869 -32.26 -13.26 -13.52
N ALA A 870 -33.28 -13.66 -14.25
CA ALA A 870 -34.65 -13.41 -13.84
C ALA A 870 -35.61 -14.50 -14.32
N VAL A 871 -36.62 -14.80 -13.50
CA VAL A 871 -37.78 -15.61 -13.86
C VAL A 871 -39.04 -14.83 -13.50
N VAL A 872 -39.95 -14.65 -14.46
CA VAL A 872 -41.20 -13.90 -14.31
C VAL A 872 -42.39 -14.78 -14.66
N ARG A 873 -43.44 -14.72 -13.82
CA ARG A 873 -44.73 -15.35 -14.07
C ARG A 873 -45.62 -14.45 -14.94
N GLN A 874 -46.11 -14.99 -16.05
CA GLN A 874 -47.03 -14.34 -16.99
C GLN A 874 -48.28 -15.21 -17.17
N GLY A 875 -49.32 -14.91 -16.38
CA GLY A 875 -50.48 -15.81 -16.25
C GLY A 875 -50.05 -17.16 -15.66
N GLU A 876 -50.41 -18.24 -16.34
CA GLU A 876 -50.03 -19.62 -15.95
C GLU A 876 -48.64 -20.04 -16.45
N ARG A 877 -47.93 -19.17 -17.21
CA ARG A 877 -46.62 -19.49 -17.79
C ARG A 877 -45.48 -18.85 -17.01
N LEU A 878 -44.30 -19.47 -17.09
CA LEU A 878 -43.04 -18.93 -16.61
C LEU A 878 -42.18 -18.49 -17.79
N CYS A 879 -41.62 -17.28 -17.70
CA CYS A 879 -40.64 -16.75 -18.63
C CYS A 879 -39.32 -16.60 -17.86
N ALA A 880 -38.26 -17.26 -18.30
CA ALA A 880 -36.93 -17.14 -17.71
C ALA A 880 -35.98 -16.51 -18.73
N GLU A 881 -35.09 -15.63 -18.27
CA GLU A 881 -34.07 -15.02 -19.12
C GLU A 881 -32.73 -14.96 -18.37
N SER A 882 -31.69 -15.43 -19.06
CA SER A 882 -30.30 -15.27 -18.64
C SER A 882 -29.66 -14.18 -19.48
N ASP A 883 -29.00 -13.24 -18.84
CA ASP A 883 -28.38 -12.13 -19.56
C ASP A 883 -27.23 -12.62 -20.47
N PRO A 884 -27.33 -12.35 -21.80
CA PRO A 884 -26.37 -12.87 -22.77
C PRO A 884 -24.98 -12.25 -22.65
N ARG A 885 -24.79 -11.17 -21.88
CA ARG A 885 -23.48 -10.54 -21.66
C ARG A 885 -22.42 -11.50 -21.11
N LYS A 886 -22.82 -12.50 -20.31
CA LYS A 886 -21.95 -13.59 -19.81
C LYS A 886 -22.10 -14.91 -20.57
N GLY A 887 -22.96 -14.98 -21.59
CA GLY A 887 -23.19 -16.19 -22.39
C GLY A 887 -24.01 -17.29 -21.70
N GLY A 888 -24.73 -16.96 -20.62
CA GLY A 888 -25.67 -17.88 -19.98
C GLY A 888 -26.94 -18.07 -20.80
N TYR A 889 -27.70 -19.13 -20.51
CA TYR A 889 -29.02 -19.37 -21.09
C TYR A 889 -29.95 -19.98 -20.02
N PRO A 890 -31.25 -19.64 -20.07
CA PRO A 890 -32.24 -20.22 -19.15
C PRO A 890 -32.64 -21.63 -19.60
N ALA A 891 -33.07 -22.47 -18.65
CA ALA A 891 -33.62 -23.79 -18.92
C ALA A 891 -34.89 -24.03 -18.10
N GLY A 892 -35.90 -24.66 -18.70
CA GLY A 892 -37.17 -25.03 -18.09
C GLY A 892 -37.84 -26.17 -18.89
N TYR A 893 -38.89 -26.78 -18.33
CA TYR A 893 -39.63 -27.89 -18.94
C TYR A 893 -41.14 -27.64 -18.93
#